data_AF-A0AAW1JCJ5-F1
#
_entry.id   AF-A0AAW1JCJ5-F1
#
_cell.length_a   1.000
_cell.length_b   1.000
_cell.length_c   1.000
_cell.angle_alpha   90.00
_cell.angle_beta   90.00
_cell.angle_gamma   90.00
#
_symmetry.space_group_name_H-M   'P 1'
#
loop_
_entity.id
_entity.type
_entity.pdbx_description
1 polymer ?
#
loop_
_entity_poly.entity_id
_entity_poly.type
_entity_poly.pdbx_seq_one_letter_code
_entity_poly.pdbx_strand_id
1 'polypeptide(L)'
;MLTLYTNDTNPAALKILIAANFGKADVNLKILQVNDKSLEEPKILPYLEITTNRGIFIPNAAARYLYPPVTSEHKCEHWIAWESTILSPLIIHIAGNTKSDTIKTSLNSCLKYLNENVKDRIPLVDNAIQVCDIIIWSTLYPLHKDSNLAAEYLSEFHELNNWMKSFGDRKEVQNALAKIKINAGAGAYVALASGARCTSNVAVNLSASNITQSPQHAVEAITADEVKAAREAWFSDAEKLPPPKDDIYPVLPKPGEKNILITSALPYVNNVPHLGNIIGCVLSADVFARFSRLCNYNTLFICGTDEYGTATETKALEEGLTPQQICDKYFEVHNSIYRWFNIGFDYFGRTTTPEQTKTVQEMFLALNNNGFMQIQAIDQLLCEHCNRYLADRFVEGICPHPGCKYEDARGDQCDGCGKLVNAVELINPRCKVCSKTPVIRNSQQYFLDLPKLEPLLLHWMEKSAPGWSHNASVIAKSWMKEGLKPRCITRDLKWGIPVPVEGFQDKVFYVWFDAPIGYMSMTERYTKQWEKWWRPAADTKVSLYQFMAKDNVPFHSVMFPAMLLGANKNYITVSHLMATEYLNYEDGKFSKSRGIGVFGNDAQDTGIPSDVWRFYLLYIRPEGQDSSFSWVDLATKSTKCNSELLNNFGNFVNRALMFAEKFFNSFVPVMKLTEEDFIFIAREMKGYMYERNEGIRFFFRKS
;
A
#
# COMPACT_ATOMS: atom_id res chain seq x y z
N MET A 1 -26.47 12.93 37.30
CA MET A 1 -27.48 13.23 36.27
C MET A 1 -26.72 13.30 34.95
N LEU A 2 -26.99 12.39 34.03
CA LEU A 2 -26.31 12.33 32.74
C LEU A 2 -26.96 13.32 31.78
N THR A 3 -26.21 13.92 30.87
CA THR A 3 -26.78 14.84 29.88
C THR A 3 -26.61 14.26 28.48
N LEU A 4 -27.72 14.07 27.77
CA LEU A 4 -27.74 13.63 26.38
C LEU A 4 -27.92 14.84 25.47
N TYR A 5 -26.90 15.16 24.69
CA TYR A 5 -26.96 16.15 23.64
C TYR A 5 -27.37 15.48 22.33
N THR A 6 -28.39 15.98 21.65
CA THR A 6 -28.82 15.47 20.34
C THR A 6 -29.43 16.60 19.51
N ASN A 7 -29.61 16.39 18.20
CA ASN A 7 -30.40 17.27 17.35
C ASN A 7 -31.86 16.82 17.31
N ASP A 8 -32.73 17.75 16.91
CA ASP A 8 -34.16 17.47 16.78
C ASP A 8 -34.39 16.33 15.79
N THR A 9 -35.27 15.39 16.14
CA THR A 9 -35.66 14.22 15.32
C THR A 9 -34.64 13.09 15.11
N ASN A 10 -33.51 13.07 15.85
CA ASN A 10 -32.49 12.03 15.70
C ASN A 10 -32.91 10.64 16.25
N PRO A 11 -33.08 9.61 15.41
CA PRO A 11 -33.48 8.28 15.87
C PRO A 11 -32.42 7.58 16.72
N ALA A 12 -31.13 7.90 16.55
CA ALA A 12 -30.05 7.29 17.32
C ALA A 12 -30.15 7.63 18.82
N ALA A 13 -30.79 8.75 19.18
CA ALA A 13 -31.03 9.11 20.57
C ALA A 13 -32.03 8.15 21.25
N LEU A 14 -32.90 7.46 20.50
CA LEU A 14 -33.80 6.44 21.06
C LEU A 14 -33.04 5.28 21.68
N LYS A 15 -31.92 4.85 21.07
CA LYS A 15 -31.05 3.79 21.62
C LYS A 15 -30.63 4.12 23.06
N ILE A 16 -30.26 5.38 23.27
CA ILE A 16 -29.74 5.88 24.55
C ILE A 16 -30.90 6.13 25.54
N LEU A 17 -31.99 6.76 25.10
CA LEU A 17 -33.14 7.07 25.96
C LEU A 17 -33.88 5.81 26.43
N ILE A 18 -34.05 4.81 25.56
CA ILE A 18 -34.69 3.55 25.92
C ILE A 18 -33.77 2.78 26.87
N ALA A 19 -32.47 2.68 26.58
CA ALA A 19 -31.49 2.05 27.48
C ALA A 19 -31.44 2.74 28.85
N ALA A 20 -31.52 4.07 28.91
CA ALA A 20 -31.62 4.80 30.17
C ALA A 20 -32.87 4.42 30.97
N ASN A 21 -34.02 4.30 30.31
CA ASN A 21 -35.27 3.93 30.97
C ASN A 21 -35.22 2.50 31.53
N PHE A 22 -34.65 1.53 30.78
CA PHE A 22 -34.44 0.16 31.27
C PHE A 22 -33.39 0.10 32.39
N GLY A 23 -32.29 0.86 32.27
CA GLY A 23 -31.23 0.97 33.27
C GLY A 23 -31.57 1.86 34.48
N LYS A 24 -32.78 2.44 34.52
CA LYS A 24 -33.23 3.41 35.54
C LYS A 24 -32.26 4.59 35.72
N ALA A 25 -31.60 5.01 34.65
CA ALA A 25 -30.67 6.13 34.63
C ALA A 25 -31.41 7.44 34.33
N ASP A 26 -31.16 8.48 35.12
CA ASP A 26 -31.72 9.81 34.89
C ASP A 26 -30.87 10.59 33.87
N VAL A 27 -31.45 10.78 32.68
CA VAL A 27 -30.84 11.45 31.53
C VAL A 27 -31.61 12.71 31.20
N ASN A 28 -30.93 13.86 31.34
CA ASN A 28 -31.40 15.16 30.90
C ASN A 28 -31.14 15.34 29.40
N LEU A 29 -32.20 15.58 28.61
CA LEU A 29 -32.10 15.73 27.16
C LEU A 29 -31.89 17.20 26.79
N LYS A 30 -30.82 17.51 26.05
CA LYS A 30 -30.56 18.83 25.47
C LYS A 30 -30.58 18.75 23.95
N ILE A 31 -31.48 19.51 23.33
CA ILE A 31 -31.57 19.62 21.87
C ILE A 31 -30.66 20.75 21.40
N LEU A 32 -29.72 20.44 20.51
CA LEU A 32 -28.79 21.38 19.90
C LEU A 32 -29.15 21.65 18.43
N GLN A 33 -28.88 22.87 17.97
CA GLN A 33 -28.95 23.23 16.56
C GLN A 33 -27.63 22.86 15.85
N VAL A 34 -27.68 22.58 14.54
CA VAL A 34 -26.54 22.07 13.74
C VAL A 34 -25.27 22.96 13.81
N ASN A 35 -25.41 24.23 14.19
CA ASN A 35 -24.32 25.22 14.27
C ASN A 35 -23.98 25.68 15.70
N ASP A 36 -24.44 24.98 16.73
CA ASP A 36 -24.21 25.38 18.12
C ASP A 36 -22.73 25.19 18.53
N LYS A 37 -22.09 26.25 19.04
CA LYS A 37 -20.67 26.29 19.44
C LYS A 37 -20.44 25.82 20.89
N SER A 38 -21.48 25.40 21.60
CA SER A 38 -21.42 25.04 23.02
C SER A 38 -20.76 23.69 23.33
N LEU A 39 -20.46 22.86 22.33
CA LEU A 39 -19.69 21.61 22.49
C LEU A 39 -18.23 21.81 22.06
N GLU A 40 -17.29 21.59 22.98
CA GLU A 40 -15.88 21.32 22.68
C GLU A 40 -15.75 19.93 22.01
N GLU A 41 -14.76 19.73 21.14
CA GLU A 41 -14.66 18.57 20.24
C GLU A 41 -14.72 17.19 20.96
N PRO A 42 -15.35 16.15 20.37
CA PRO A 42 -15.87 16.06 18.99
C PRO A 42 -17.35 16.47 18.85
N LYS A 43 -17.68 17.19 17.77
CA LYS A 43 -19.06 17.63 17.42
C LYS A 43 -19.88 16.52 16.76
N ILE A 44 -20.17 15.44 17.49
CA ILE A 44 -20.96 14.30 16.99
C ILE A 44 -22.19 14.10 17.89
N LEU A 45 -23.38 14.04 17.28
CA LEU A 45 -24.64 13.83 17.99
C LEU A 45 -25.26 12.48 17.55
N PRO A 46 -25.85 11.70 18.48
CA PRO A 46 -26.04 12.03 19.89
C PRO A 46 -24.78 11.80 20.76
N TYR A 47 -24.57 12.65 21.76
CA TYR A 47 -23.46 12.60 22.71
C TYR A 47 -23.98 12.48 24.14
N LEU A 48 -23.62 11.40 24.83
CA LEU A 48 -23.95 11.18 26.24
C LEU A 48 -22.80 11.64 27.13
N GLU A 49 -22.96 12.77 27.81
CA GLU A 49 -22.00 13.28 28.79
C GLU A 49 -22.11 12.51 30.11
N ILE A 50 -21.00 11.91 30.53
CA ILE A 50 -20.89 11.09 31.75
C ILE A 50 -20.29 11.92 32.89
N THR A 51 -19.21 12.64 32.62
CA THR A 51 -18.57 13.61 33.52
C THR A 51 -18.20 14.86 32.75
N THR A 52 -17.89 15.97 33.42
CA THR A 52 -17.42 17.20 32.77
C THR A 52 -16.28 16.87 31.79
N ASN A 53 -16.48 17.15 30.50
CA ASN A 53 -15.57 16.89 29.39
C ASN A 53 -15.27 15.40 29.08
N ARG A 54 -16.11 14.44 29.52
CA ARG A 54 -16.06 13.04 29.06
C ARG A 54 -17.44 12.49 28.77
N GLY A 55 -17.59 11.86 27.61
CA GLY A 55 -18.86 11.29 27.19
C GLY A 55 -18.71 10.32 26.03
N ILE A 56 -19.81 9.65 25.70
CA ILE A 56 -19.88 8.63 24.67
C ILE A 56 -20.65 9.19 23.48
N PHE A 57 -20.00 9.29 22.33
CA PHE A 57 -20.59 9.75 21.06
C PHE A 57 -21.09 8.61 20.16
N ILE A 58 -20.82 7.35 20.53
CA ILE A 58 -21.29 6.16 19.79
C ILE A 58 -22.59 5.69 20.42
N PRO A 59 -23.74 5.75 19.72
CA PRO A 59 -25.05 5.42 20.29
C PRO A 59 -25.15 4.01 20.88
N ASN A 60 -24.55 3.01 20.21
CA ASN A 60 -24.55 1.63 20.69
C ASN A 60 -23.72 1.47 21.97
N ALA A 61 -22.56 2.14 22.06
CA ALA A 61 -21.73 2.14 23.26
C ALA A 61 -22.41 2.89 24.42
N ALA A 62 -23.11 4.00 24.13
CA ALA A 62 -23.86 4.75 25.13
C ALA A 62 -25.05 3.93 25.67
N ALA A 63 -25.77 3.23 24.79
CA ALA A 63 -26.83 2.31 25.19
C ALA A 63 -26.28 1.16 26.06
N ARG A 64 -25.15 0.55 25.66
CA ARG A 64 -24.47 -0.51 26.44
C ARG A 64 -23.96 -0.02 27.79
N TYR A 65 -23.48 1.22 27.87
CA TYR A 65 -23.06 1.82 29.13
C TYR A 65 -24.23 2.00 30.11
N LEU A 66 -25.40 2.41 29.61
CA LEU A 66 -26.60 2.65 30.42
C LEU A 66 -27.33 1.36 30.81
N TYR A 67 -27.27 0.35 29.94
CA TYR A 67 -27.91 -0.95 30.15
C TYR A 67 -26.98 -2.05 29.62
N PRO A 68 -25.99 -2.49 30.42
CA PRO A 68 -25.06 -3.53 29.99
C PRO A 68 -25.78 -4.89 29.81
N PRO A 69 -25.25 -5.80 28.97
CA PRO A 69 -25.83 -7.12 28.77
C PRO A 69 -25.96 -7.86 30.11
N VAL A 70 -27.16 -8.37 30.38
CA VAL A 70 -27.51 -9.03 31.65
C VAL A 70 -27.22 -10.54 31.55
N THR A 71 -27.38 -11.14 30.37
CA THR A 71 -27.11 -12.56 30.10
C THR A 71 -26.51 -12.76 28.70
N SER A 72 -25.75 -13.85 28.52
CA SER A 72 -25.14 -14.24 27.23
C SER A 72 -24.48 -13.08 26.47
N GLU A 73 -23.52 -12.38 27.10
CA GLU A 73 -22.85 -11.19 26.55
C GLU A 73 -22.40 -11.41 25.10
N HIS A 74 -21.77 -12.54 24.77
CA HIS A 74 -21.33 -12.85 23.40
C HIS A 74 -22.46 -12.87 22.35
N LYS A 75 -23.67 -13.34 22.70
CA LYS A 75 -24.81 -13.35 21.78
C LYS A 75 -25.40 -11.95 21.61
N CYS A 76 -25.47 -11.18 22.70
CA CYS A 76 -25.88 -9.79 22.66
C CYS A 76 -24.90 -8.95 21.81
N GLU A 77 -23.59 -9.14 22.00
CA GLU A 77 -22.54 -8.46 21.23
C GLU A 77 -22.58 -8.83 19.74
N HIS A 78 -22.90 -10.08 19.40
CA HIS A 78 -23.10 -10.49 18.00
C HIS A 78 -24.19 -9.64 17.32
N TRP A 79 -25.33 -9.43 17.98
CA TRP A 79 -26.43 -8.63 17.44
C TRP A 79 -26.10 -7.13 17.35
N ILE A 80 -25.35 -6.59 18.31
CA ILE A 80 -24.90 -5.19 18.28
C ILE A 80 -23.91 -4.97 17.12
N ALA A 81 -22.98 -5.91 16.93
CA ALA A 81 -22.06 -5.90 15.81
C ALA A 81 -22.80 -6.01 14.48
N TRP A 82 -23.71 -6.99 14.35
CA TRP A 82 -24.54 -7.20 13.16
C TRP A 82 -25.36 -5.96 12.81
N GLU A 83 -25.97 -5.29 13.79
CA GLU A 83 -26.70 -4.04 13.55
C GLU A 83 -25.78 -2.94 13.02
N SER A 84 -24.59 -2.79 13.60
CA SER A 84 -23.63 -1.73 13.23
C SER A 84 -23.04 -1.95 11.83
N THR A 85 -22.80 -3.20 11.42
CA THR A 85 -22.10 -3.52 10.17
C THR A 85 -23.03 -3.83 9.01
N ILE A 86 -24.27 -4.25 9.27
CA ILE A 86 -25.20 -4.75 8.24
C ILE A 86 -26.49 -3.94 8.23
N LEU A 87 -27.25 -3.95 9.34
CA LEU A 87 -28.60 -3.36 9.35
C LEU A 87 -28.58 -1.83 9.24
N SER A 88 -27.79 -1.14 10.07
CA SER A 88 -27.75 0.32 10.10
C SER A 88 -27.32 0.94 8.76
N PRO A 89 -26.24 0.46 8.10
CA PRO A 89 -25.86 0.97 6.77
C PRO A 89 -26.95 0.80 5.70
N LEU A 90 -27.67 -0.32 5.71
CA LEU A 90 -28.77 -0.60 4.79
C LEU A 90 -29.96 0.34 5.00
N ILE A 91 -30.32 0.58 6.26
CA ILE A 91 -31.41 1.48 6.64
C ILE A 91 -31.08 2.93 6.27
N ILE A 92 -29.81 3.36 6.40
CA ILE A 92 -29.36 4.70 6.00
C ILE A 92 -29.44 4.88 4.47
N HIS A 93 -29.08 3.87 3.68
CA HIS A 93 -29.05 3.96 2.21
C HIS A 93 -30.43 4.14 1.57
N ILE A 94 -31.48 3.54 2.15
CA ILE A 94 -32.85 3.66 1.63
C ILE A 94 -33.35 5.12 1.69
N ALA A 95 -32.83 5.90 2.64
CA ALA A 95 -33.24 7.28 2.80
C ALA A 95 -32.51 8.28 1.90
N GLY A 96 -31.40 7.88 1.28
CA GLY A 96 -30.69 8.68 0.28
C GLY A 96 -31.37 8.71 -1.10
N ASN A 97 -32.57 8.13 -1.24
CA ASN A 97 -33.30 7.96 -2.50
C ASN A 97 -32.57 7.12 -3.58
N THR A 98 -31.48 6.41 -3.23
CA THR A 98 -30.83 5.42 -4.09
C THR A 98 -31.65 4.13 -4.10
N LYS A 99 -32.72 4.10 -4.91
CA LYS A 99 -33.51 2.89 -5.19
C LYS A 99 -32.74 1.94 -6.11
N SER A 100 -31.74 1.27 -5.54
CA SER A 100 -31.07 0.15 -6.20
C SER A 100 -31.75 -1.16 -5.83
N ASP A 101 -32.18 -1.95 -6.81
CA ASP A 101 -32.79 -3.28 -6.62
C ASP A 101 -31.90 -4.20 -5.76
N THR A 102 -30.61 -3.98 -5.86
CA THR A 102 -29.52 -4.58 -5.11
C THR A 102 -29.62 -4.30 -3.60
N ILE A 103 -29.81 -3.03 -3.21
CA ILE A 103 -29.96 -2.62 -1.79
C ILE A 103 -31.29 -3.16 -1.23
N LYS A 104 -32.35 -3.12 -2.04
CA LYS A 104 -33.67 -3.67 -1.67
C LYS A 104 -33.61 -5.18 -1.39
N THR A 105 -32.97 -5.94 -2.28
CA THR A 105 -32.80 -7.40 -2.12
C THR A 105 -32.06 -7.74 -0.83
N SER A 106 -31.05 -6.93 -0.48
CA SER A 106 -30.23 -7.21 0.69
C SER A 106 -30.83 -6.73 1.99
N LEU A 107 -31.59 -5.63 2.00
CA LEU A 107 -32.43 -5.32 3.16
C LEU A 107 -33.46 -6.43 3.36
N ASN A 108 -34.14 -6.89 2.32
CA ASN A 108 -35.11 -7.99 2.43
C ASN A 108 -34.47 -9.26 3.02
N SER A 109 -33.24 -9.58 2.63
CA SER A 109 -32.48 -10.71 3.20
C SER A 109 -32.17 -10.50 4.68
N CYS A 110 -31.80 -9.28 5.08
CA CYS A 110 -31.55 -8.92 6.47
C CYS A 110 -32.82 -8.95 7.33
N LEU A 111 -33.93 -8.44 6.81
CA LEU A 111 -35.23 -8.45 7.47
C LEU A 111 -35.77 -9.88 7.59
N LYS A 112 -35.55 -10.73 6.59
CA LYS A 112 -35.87 -12.16 6.66
C LYS A 112 -35.09 -12.85 7.77
N TYR A 113 -33.77 -12.64 7.82
CA TYR A 113 -32.91 -13.19 8.88
C TYR A 113 -33.39 -12.74 10.26
N LEU A 114 -33.68 -11.44 10.44
CA LEU A 114 -34.20 -10.94 11.71
C LEU A 114 -35.58 -11.52 12.05
N ASN A 115 -36.49 -11.60 11.07
CA ASN A 115 -37.82 -12.18 11.22
C ASN A 115 -37.78 -13.66 11.68
N GLU A 116 -36.83 -14.44 11.17
CA GLU A 116 -36.60 -15.83 11.61
C GLU A 116 -36.08 -15.92 13.05
N ASN A 117 -35.30 -14.94 13.50
CA ASN A 117 -34.71 -14.91 14.84
C ASN A 117 -35.62 -14.33 15.93
N VAL A 118 -36.57 -13.46 15.56
CA VAL A 118 -37.60 -12.92 16.48
C VAL A 118 -38.84 -13.82 16.58
N LYS A 119 -38.95 -14.83 15.73
CA LYS A 119 -40.08 -15.76 15.69
C LYS A 119 -40.33 -16.36 17.08
N ASP A 120 -41.54 -16.12 17.61
CA ASP A 120 -42.01 -16.58 18.93
C ASP A 120 -41.18 -16.08 20.15
N ARG A 121 -40.35 -15.03 19.99
CA ARG A 121 -39.44 -14.56 21.05
C ARG A 121 -39.42 -13.05 21.22
N ILE A 122 -39.80 -12.60 22.41
CA ILE A 122 -39.47 -11.26 22.94
C ILE A 122 -38.85 -11.51 24.31
N PRO A 123 -37.52 -11.72 24.38
CA PRO A 123 -36.45 -11.00 23.65
C PRO A 123 -35.68 -11.80 22.57
N LEU A 124 -34.85 -11.10 21.78
CA LEU A 124 -33.94 -11.67 20.75
C LEU A 124 -32.91 -12.65 21.33
N VAL A 125 -32.45 -12.38 22.56
CA VAL A 125 -31.43 -13.16 23.24
C VAL A 125 -31.97 -13.61 24.60
N ASP A 126 -31.94 -14.92 24.82
CA ASP A 126 -32.38 -15.58 26.06
C ASP A 126 -33.82 -15.17 26.50
N ASN A 127 -34.06 -15.01 27.81
CA ASN A 127 -35.39 -14.81 28.40
C ASN A 127 -35.63 -13.41 28.99
N ALA A 128 -34.66 -12.48 28.88
CA ALA A 128 -34.78 -11.12 29.41
C ALA A 128 -34.32 -10.08 28.38
N ILE A 129 -35.00 -8.92 28.33
CA ILE A 129 -34.67 -7.83 27.40
C ILE A 129 -33.21 -7.43 27.56
N GLN A 130 -32.46 -7.46 26.47
CA GLN A 130 -31.06 -7.07 26.41
C GLN A 130 -30.91 -5.74 25.66
N VAL A 131 -29.72 -5.16 25.73
CA VAL A 131 -29.40 -3.92 25.00
C VAL A 131 -29.43 -4.11 23.48
N CYS A 132 -29.19 -5.33 22.97
CA CYS A 132 -29.34 -5.62 21.54
C CYS A 132 -30.79 -5.46 21.05
N ASP A 133 -31.79 -5.82 21.86
CA ASP A 133 -33.21 -5.59 21.53
C ASP A 133 -33.49 -4.09 21.36
N ILE A 134 -32.99 -3.29 22.30
CA ILE A 134 -33.14 -1.83 22.31
C ILE A 134 -32.50 -1.22 21.06
N ILE A 135 -31.28 -1.66 20.72
CA ILE A 135 -30.50 -1.15 19.59
C ILE A 135 -31.19 -1.49 18.26
N ILE A 136 -31.59 -2.74 18.05
CA ILE A 136 -32.22 -3.20 16.81
C ILE A 136 -33.59 -2.55 16.63
N TRP A 137 -34.40 -2.50 17.68
CA TRP A 137 -35.71 -1.85 17.63
C TRP A 137 -35.58 -0.37 17.27
N SER A 138 -34.65 0.35 17.91
CA SER A 138 -34.44 1.79 17.65
C SER A 138 -33.99 2.06 16.22
N THR A 139 -33.19 1.17 15.63
CA THR A 139 -32.72 1.29 14.24
C THR A 139 -33.83 1.03 13.23
N LEU A 140 -34.74 0.10 13.52
CA LEU A 140 -35.88 -0.21 12.66
C LEU A 140 -37.07 0.74 12.84
N TYR A 141 -37.15 1.44 13.98
CA TYR A 141 -38.29 2.29 14.30
C TYR A 141 -38.63 3.33 13.22
N PRO A 142 -37.67 4.05 12.60
CA PRO A 142 -37.98 4.96 11.50
C PRO A 142 -38.64 4.26 10.30
N LEU A 143 -38.15 3.05 9.95
CA LEU A 143 -38.70 2.24 8.85
C LEU A 143 -40.12 1.76 9.17
N HIS A 144 -40.37 1.32 10.39
CA HIS A 144 -41.69 0.85 10.84
C HIS A 144 -42.70 2.00 11.00
N LYS A 145 -42.25 3.22 11.31
CA LYS A 145 -43.10 4.40 11.49
C LYS A 145 -43.58 5.00 10.17
N ASP A 146 -42.80 4.88 9.10
CA ASP A 146 -43.16 5.39 7.78
C ASP A 146 -44.11 4.41 7.07
N SER A 147 -45.39 4.79 6.92
CA SER A 147 -46.42 3.92 6.35
C SER A 147 -46.10 3.40 4.95
N ASN A 148 -45.38 4.17 4.13
CA ASN A 148 -45.03 3.78 2.76
C ASN A 148 -43.88 2.76 2.77
N LEU A 149 -42.83 3.04 3.54
CA LEU A 149 -41.68 2.14 3.63
C LEU A 149 -42.01 0.86 4.41
N ALA A 150 -42.86 0.94 5.44
CA ALA A 150 -43.35 -0.24 6.15
C ALA A 150 -44.18 -1.15 5.22
N ALA A 151 -45.04 -0.58 4.38
CA ALA A 151 -45.78 -1.36 3.38
C ALA A 151 -44.85 -2.00 2.34
N GLU A 152 -43.77 -1.33 1.95
CA GLU A 152 -42.83 -1.84 0.95
C GLU A 152 -41.88 -2.91 1.50
N TYR A 153 -41.35 -2.75 2.71
CA TYR A 153 -40.25 -3.58 3.23
C TYR A 153 -40.66 -4.50 4.38
N LEU A 154 -41.72 -4.19 5.13
CA LEU A 154 -42.09 -4.95 6.33
C LEU A 154 -43.37 -5.76 6.15
N SER A 155 -44.17 -5.55 5.10
CA SER A 155 -45.47 -6.20 4.91
C SER A 155 -45.41 -7.73 4.87
N GLU A 156 -44.31 -8.30 4.37
CA GLU A 156 -44.11 -9.75 4.27
C GLU A 156 -43.53 -10.40 5.56
N PHE A 157 -43.13 -9.60 6.55
CA PHE A 157 -42.45 -10.07 7.78
C PHE A 157 -43.36 -9.94 9.02
N HIS A 158 -44.35 -10.85 9.13
CA HIS A 158 -45.37 -10.79 10.18
C HIS A 158 -44.78 -10.87 11.60
N GLU A 159 -43.82 -11.77 11.85
CA GLU A 159 -43.23 -11.96 13.18
C GLU A 159 -42.46 -10.72 13.61
N LEU A 160 -41.68 -10.13 12.68
CA LEU A 160 -40.96 -8.89 12.93
C LEU A 160 -41.90 -7.72 13.22
N ASN A 161 -43.03 -7.59 12.50
CA ASN A 161 -44.03 -6.56 12.79
C ASN A 161 -44.66 -6.73 14.18
N ASN A 162 -44.97 -7.96 14.57
CA ASN A 162 -45.50 -8.24 15.91
C ASN A 162 -44.47 -7.91 16.99
N TRP A 163 -43.21 -8.28 16.77
CA TRP A 163 -42.10 -7.97 17.66
C TRP A 163 -41.91 -6.46 17.83
N MET A 164 -41.89 -5.71 16.73
CA MET A 164 -41.74 -4.25 16.74
C MET A 164 -42.88 -3.56 17.51
N LYS A 165 -44.12 -4.01 17.34
CA LYS A 165 -45.29 -3.49 18.08
C LYS A 165 -45.21 -3.81 19.56
N SER A 166 -45.02 -5.09 19.89
CA SER A 166 -45.02 -5.55 21.29
C SER A 166 -43.85 -4.99 22.09
N PHE A 167 -42.66 -4.83 21.50
CA PHE A 167 -41.54 -4.13 22.13
C PHE A 167 -41.84 -2.63 22.27
N GLY A 168 -42.47 -2.03 21.25
CA GLY A 168 -42.88 -0.63 21.24
C GLY A 168 -43.88 -0.25 22.33
N ASP A 169 -44.83 -1.12 22.67
CA ASP A 169 -45.87 -0.86 23.68
C ASP A 169 -45.35 -0.77 25.13
N ARG A 170 -44.07 -1.10 25.35
CA ARG A 170 -43.45 -1.04 26.68
C ARG A 170 -43.34 0.39 27.18
N LYS A 171 -43.57 0.57 28.49
CA LYS A 171 -43.54 1.88 29.17
C LYS A 171 -42.20 2.59 28.97
N GLU A 172 -41.10 1.86 29.01
CA GLU A 172 -39.74 2.37 28.81
C GLU A 172 -39.56 2.96 27.40
N VAL A 173 -40.18 2.35 26.39
CA VAL A 173 -40.11 2.81 25.00
C VAL A 173 -41.04 4.02 24.80
N GLN A 174 -42.27 3.95 25.30
CA GLN A 174 -43.22 5.07 25.24
C GLN A 174 -42.69 6.32 25.94
N ASN A 175 -42.02 6.16 27.08
CA ASN A 175 -41.37 7.27 27.80
C ASN A 175 -40.23 7.91 26.97
N ALA A 176 -39.48 7.12 26.19
CA ALA A 176 -38.44 7.66 25.31
C ALA A 176 -39.05 8.40 24.11
N LEU A 177 -40.10 7.84 23.50
CA LEU A 177 -40.84 8.47 22.39
C LEU A 177 -41.54 9.78 22.79
N ALA A 178 -41.93 9.93 24.06
CA ALA A 178 -42.45 11.19 24.59
C ALA A 178 -41.36 12.28 24.72
N LYS A 179 -40.10 11.89 24.89
CA LYS A 179 -38.96 12.81 25.07
C LYS A 179 -38.37 13.31 23.74
N ILE A 180 -38.45 12.54 22.66
CA ILE A 180 -37.92 12.95 21.34
C ILE A 180 -38.90 12.60 20.22
N LYS A 181 -39.26 13.59 19.39
CA LYS A 181 -40.13 13.41 18.24
C LYS A 181 -39.34 12.91 17.04
N ILE A 182 -39.50 11.65 16.65
CA ILE A 182 -38.90 11.14 15.40
C ILE A 182 -39.87 11.39 14.23
N ASN A 183 -39.46 12.13 13.22
CA ASN A 183 -40.26 12.37 12.01
C ASN A 183 -40.28 11.14 11.09
N ALA A 184 -41.31 10.98 10.27
CA ALA A 184 -41.32 9.99 9.18
C ALA A 184 -40.56 10.53 7.95
N GLY A 185 -40.01 9.64 7.12
CA GLY A 185 -39.31 10.00 5.89
C GLY A 185 -37.83 10.39 6.04
N ALA A 186 -37.23 10.84 4.93
CA ALA A 186 -35.77 11.00 4.73
C ALA A 186 -35.02 11.80 5.82
N GLY A 187 -35.69 12.75 6.50
CA GLY A 187 -35.08 13.59 7.54
C GLY A 187 -34.58 12.82 8.78
N ALA A 188 -35.29 11.78 9.21
CA ALA A 188 -34.88 10.95 10.35
C ALA A 188 -33.60 10.15 10.05
N TYR A 189 -33.40 9.78 8.79
CA TYR A 189 -32.26 8.97 8.35
C TYR A 189 -31.04 9.81 7.99
N VAL A 190 -31.22 11.05 7.53
CA VAL A 190 -30.14 12.04 7.42
C VAL A 190 -29.55 12.34 8.80
N ALA A 191 -30.39 12.39 9.85
CA ALA A 191 -29.90 12.50 11.23
C ALA A 191 -29.11 11.26 11.67
N LEU A 192 -29.55 10.03 11.31
CA LEU A 192 -28.79 8.80 11.52
C LEU A 192 -27.42 8.81 10.78
N ALA A 193 -27.39 9.28 9.54
CA ALA A 193 -26.16 9.40 8.74
C ALA A 193 -25.18 10.45 9.31
N SER A 194 -25.70 11.56 9.87
CA SER A 194 -24.87 12.60 10.48
C SER A 194 -24.13 12.15 11.74
N GLY A 195 -24.68 11.16 12.47
CA GLY A 195 -24.02 10.48 13.59
C GLY A 195 -23.16 9.28 13.16
N ALA A 196 -23.22 8.88 11.88
CA ALA A 196 -22.56 7.71 11.33
C ALA A 196 -21.65 8.10 10.15
N ARG A 197 -20.45 8.64 10.41
CA ARG A 197 -19.45 8.93 9.36
C ARG A 197 -18.86 7.66 8.68
N CYS A 198 -19.41 6.48 8.94
CA CYS A 198 -19.10 5.25 8.18
C CYS A 198 -19.91 5.10 6.88
N THR A 199 -20.61 6.13 6.42
CA THR A 199 -21.14 6.17 5.04
C THR A 199 -20.36 7.15 4.18
N SER A 200 -19.05 6.89 4.01
CA SER A 200 -18.41 7.22 2.72
C SER A 200 -19.15 6.47 1.63
N ASN A 201 -19.22 7.02 0.41
CA ASN A 201 -19.82 6.47 -0.81
C ASN A 201 -19.36 5.03 -1.15
N VAL A 202 -19.69 4.06 -0.30
CA VAL A 202 -19.80 2.66 -0.65
C VAL A 202 -21.12 2.61 -1.37
N ALA A 203 -21.08 2.78 -2.70
CA ALA A 203 -22.10 2.18 -3.53
C ALA A 203 -22.17 0.71 -3.09
N VAL A 204 -23.18 0.41 -2.28
CA VAL A 204 -23.42 -0.92 -1.81
C VAL A 204 -23.96 -1.68 -3.02
N ASN A 205 -23.02 -2.24 -3.81
CA ASN A 205 -23.26 -3.44 -4.62
C ASN A 205 -23.51 -4.59 -3.63
N LEU A 206 -24.66 -4.54 -2.97
CA LEU A 206 -25.26 -5.67 -2.30
C LEU A 206 -26.02 -6.49 -3.35
N SER A 207 -25.32 -6.89 -4.42
CA SER A 207 -25.77 -8.08 -5.13
C SER A 207 -25.75 -9.12 -4.04
N ALA A 208 -26.89 -9.77 -3.80
CA ALA A 208 -27.08 -10.82 -2.82
C ALA A 208 -25.72 -11.44 -2.53
N SER A 209 -25.25 -11.30 -1.29
CA SER A 209 -24.19 -12.16 -0.81
C SER A 209 -24.78 -13.59 -0.80
N ASN A 210 -24.84 -14.18 -2.00
CA ASN A 210 -24.12 -15.41 -2.20
C ASN A 210 -22.83 -15.26 -1.40
N ILE A 211 -22.57 -16.26 -0.59
CA ILE A 211 -21.22 -16.74 -0.40
C ILE A 211 -20.67 -16.99 -1.82
N THR A 212 -20.28 -15.93 -2.52
CA THR A 212 -19.33 -15.97 -3.61
C THR A 212 -18.02 -15.85 -2.86
N GLN A 213 -17.32 -16.96 -2.64
CA GLN A 213 -16.38 -17.43 -3.66
C GLN A 213 -15.70 -16.20 -4.27
N SER A 214 -14.46 -16.00 -3.84
CA SER A 214 -13.42 -15.22 -4.52
C SER A 214 -13.66 -15.10 -6.04
N PRO A 215 -13.10 -14.08 -6.71
CA PRO A 215 -12.97 -14.11 -8.17
C PRO A 215 -11.91 -15.16 -8.57
N GLN A 216 -12.17 -16.41 -8.22
CA GLN A 216 -11.62 -17.60 -8.81
C GLN A 216 -12.72 -18.10 -9.74
N HIS A 217 -12.45 -17.98 -11.04
CA HIS A 217 -12.70 -19.01 -12.04
C HIS A 217 -13.86 -19.95 -11.79
N ALA A 218 -14.75 -20.03 -12.77
CA ALA A 218 -15.48 -21.26 -13.10
C ALA A 218 -14.84 -22.48 -12.43
N VAL A 219 -15.38 -22.89 -11.28
CA VAL A 219 -14.91 -24.11 -10.62
C VAL A 219 -15.45 -25.21 -11.50
N GLU A 220 -14.64 -25.60 -12.49
CA GLU A 220 -14.64 -26.95 -12.99
C GLU A 220 -14.81 -27.87 -11.78
N ALA A 221 -15.80 -28.75 -11.82
CA ALA A 221 -16.06 -29.72 -10.78
C ALA A 221 -14.73 -30.35 -10.32
N ILE A 222 -14.46 -30.32 -8.99
CA ILE A 222 -13.29 -31.00 -8.43
C ILE A 222 -13.44 -32.48 -8.78
N THR A 223 -12.46 -33.00 -9.51
CA THR A 223 -12.47 -34.37 -10.00
C THR A 223 -12.17 -35.35 -8.89
N ALA A 224 -12.65 -36.59 -9.01
CA ALA A 224 -12.32 -37.65 -8.06
C ALA A 224 -10.80 -37.88 -7.95
N ASP A 225 -10.06 -37.66 -9.04
CA ASP A 225 -8.61 -37.74 -9.07
C ASP A 225 -7.94 -36.61 -8.26
N GLU A 226 -8.44 -35.38 -8.33
CA GLU A 226 -7.95 -34.25 -7.50
C GLU A 226 -8.20 -34.51 -6.01
N VAL A 227 -9.36 -35.06 -5.62
CA VAL A 227 -9.66 -35.43 -4.23
C VAL A 227 -8.74 -36.57 -3.76
N LYS A 228 -8.52 -37.57 -4.61
CA LYS A 228 -7.61 -38.67 -4.33
C LYS A 228 -6.18 -38.17 -4.15
N ALA A 229 -5.69 -37.29 -5.03
CA ALA A 229 -4.37 -36.70 -4.92
C ALA A 229 -4.20 -35.86 -3.65
N ALA A 230 -5.21 -35.06 -3.28
CA ALA A 230 -5.20 -34.30 -2.03
C ALA A 230 -5.13 -35.22 -0.80
N ARG A 231 -5.87 -36.33 -0.81
CA ARG A 231 -5.83 -37.35 0.25
C ARG A 231 -4.46 -38.00 0.36
N GLU A 232 -3.92 -38.47 -0.77
CA GLU A 232 -2.60 -39.11 -0.81
C GLU A 232 -1.49 -38.16 -0.36
N ALA A 233 -1.55 -36.88 -0.76
CA ALA A 233 -0.59 -35.87 -0.35
C ALA A 233 -0.69 -35.52 1.14
N TRP A 234 -1.90 -35.38 1.69
CA TRP A 234 -2.09 -35.02 3.11
C TRP A 234 -1.55 -36.10 4.07
N PHE A 235 -1.71 -37.37 3.72
CA PHE A 235 -1.16 -38.50 4.49
C PHE A 235 0.26 -38.88 4.08
N SER A 236 0.88 -38.17 3.13
CA SER A 236 2.27 -38.45 2.76
C SER A 236 3.19 -38.10 3.92
N ASP A 237 4.15 -38.98 4.23
CA ASP A 237 5.08 -38.77 5.33
C ASP A 237 5.84 -37.44 5.14
N ALA A 238 5.96 -36.67 6.21
CA ALA A 238 6.79 -35.46 6.22
C ALA A 238 8.24 -35.75 5.83
N GLU A 239 8.71 -36.99 6.03
CA GLU A 239 10.02 -37.48 5.59
C GLU A 239 10.20 -37.50 4.05
N LYS A 240 9.10 -37.45 3.28
CA LYS A 240 9.13 -37.35 1.81
C LYS A 240 9.28 -35.90 1.34
N LEU A 241 9.11 -34.92 2.22
CA LEU A 241 9.37 -33.51 1.87
C LEU A 241 10.87 -33.35 1.62
N PRO A 242 11.27 -32.63 0.56
CA PRO A 242 12.68 -32.33 0.36
C PRO A 242 13.20 -31.56 1.58
N PRO A 243 14.35 -31.94 2.14
CA PRO A 243 14.90 -31.22 3.28
C PRO A 243 15.11 -29.75 2.92
N PRO A 244 14.89 -28.82 3.87
CA PRO A 244 15.22 -27.42 3.64
C PRO A 244 16.71 -27.33 3.27
N LYS A 245 17.04 -26.49 2.30
CA LYS A 245 18.43 -26.26 1.93
C LYS A 245 19.16 -25.59 3.10
N ASP A 246 20.42 -25.99 3.31
CA ASP A 246 21.30 -25.29 4.25
C ASP A 246 21.50 -23.84 3.80
N ASP A 247 21.51 -22.93 4.78
CA ASP A 247 21.82 -21.51 4.58
C ASP A 247 23.32 -21.33 4.31
N ILE A 248 23.74 -21.57 3.06
CA ILE A 248 25.13 -21.44 2.63
C ILE A 248 25.39 -20.02 2.12
N TYR A 249 26.34 -19.34 2.78
CA TYR A 249 26.81 -18.01 2.38
C TYR A 249 28.26 -18.06 1.88
N PRO A 250 28.60 -17.39 0.76
CA PRO A 250 27.69 -16.66 -0.12
C PRO A 250 26.79 -17.61 -0.95
N VAL A 251 25.54 -17.19 -1.19
CA VAL A 251 24.61 -17.92 -2.05
C VAL A 251 25.10 -17.81 -3.50
N LEU A 252 25.30 -18.96 -4.14
CA LEU A 252 25.75 -19.06 -5.53
C LEU A 252 24.74 -19.85 -6.36
N PRO A 253 24.60 -19.55 -7.66
CA PRO A 253 23.71 -20.29 -8.52
C PRO A 253 24.26 -21.70 -8.78
N LYS A 254 23.33 -22.66 -8.93
CA LYS A 254 23.64 -24.08 -9.18
C LYS A 254 23.04 -24.51 -10.53
N PRO A 255 23.80 -25.24 -11.37
CA PRO A 255 23.28 -25.82 -12.61
C PRO A 255 22.09 -26.75 -12.34
N GLY A 256 21.10 -26.75 -13.25
CA GLY A 256 19.90 -27.59 -13.12
C GLY A 256 18.87 -27.15 -12.07
N GLU A 257 19.18 -26.15 -11.24
CA GLU A 257 18.28 -25.60 -10.24
C GLU A 257 17.73 -24.23 -10.62
N LYS A 258 16.67 -23.78 -9.93
CA LYS A 258 16.15 -22.40 -10.08
C LYS A 258 17.01 -21.43 -9.29
N ASN A 259 17.66 -20.50 -10.01
CA ASN A 259 18.48 -19.45 -9.44
C ASN A 259 17.82 -18.09 -9.66
N ILE A 260 17.46 -17.41 -8.57
CA ILE A 260 16.66 -16.19 -8.56
C ILE A 260 17.52 -15.06 -8.00
N LEU A 261 17.87 -14.10 -8.87
CA LEU A 261 18.51 -12.85 -8.45
C LEU A 261 17.42 -11.80 -8.28
N ILE A 262 17.36 -11.18 -7.12
CA ILE A 262 16.37 -10.17 -6.77
C ILE A 262 17.10 -8.87 -6.49
N THR A 263 16.65 -7.79 -7.11
CA THR A 263 17.11 -6.44 -6.82
C THR A 263 15.93 -5.55 -6.47
N SER A 264 16.13 -4.69 -5.47
CA SER A 264 15.25 -3.55 -5.22
C SER A 264 15.94 -2.30 -5.72
N ALA A 265 15.19 -1.38 -6.31
CA ALA A 265 15.69 -0.05 -6.68
C ALA A 265 16.50 0.56 -5.54
N LEU A 266 17.67 1.10 -5.89
CA LEU A 266 18.58 1.71 -4.92
C LEU A 266 17.95 3.01 -4.39
N PRO A 267 17.58 3.10 -3.10
CA PRO A 267 17.14 4.35 -2.51
C PRO A 267 18.25 5.40 -2.59
N TYR A 268 17.86 6.63 -2.94
CA TYR A 268 18.78 7.76 -2.93
C TYR A 268 19.12 8.15 -1.49
N VAL A 269 20.41 8.17 -1.16
CA VAL A 269 20.90 8.20 0.23
C VAL A 269 20.52 9.48 0.97
N ASN A 270 20.39 10.61 0.29
CA ASN A 270 20.27 11.90 0.96
C ASN A 270 18.85 12.19 1.53
N ASN A 271 17.92 11.25 1.39
CA ASN A 271 16.54 11.40 1.83
C ASN A 271 16.12 10.19 2.67
N VAL A 272 15.58 10.46 3.86
CA VAL A 272 14.95 9.42 4.67
C VAL A 272 13.78 8.81 3.87
N PRO A 273 13.71 7.48 3.73
CA PRO A 273 12.67 6.85 2.94
C PRO A 273 11.33 6.94 3.68
N HIS A 274 10.27 7.27 2.94
CA HIS A 274 8.89 7.22 3.43
C HIS A 274 8.22 5.87 3.11
N LEU A 275 7.03 5.63 3.68
CA LEU A 275 6.32 4.35 3.50
C LEU A 275 6.10 3.99 2.02
N GLY A 276 5.90 4.99 1.16
CA GLY A 276 5.77 4.82 -0.28
C GLY A 276 7.03 4.26 -0.96
N ASN A 277 8.22 4.71 -0.56
CA ASN A 277 9.47 4.13 -1.07
C ASN A 277 9.63 2.68 -0.59
N ILE A 278 9.25 2.43 0.66
CA ILE A 278 9.37 1.11 1.29
C ILE A 278 8.48 0.08 0.57
N ILE A 279 7.18 0.37 0.43
CA ILE A 279 6.24 -0.56 -0.22
C ILE A 279 6.54 -0.76 -1.70
N GLY A 280 6.90 0.30 -2.43
CA GLY A 280 7.11 0.22 -3.88
C GLY A 280 8.38 -0.55 -4.28
N CYS A 281 9.35 -0.67 -3.36
CA CYS A 281 10.65 -1.26 -3.66
C CYS A 281 10.98 -2.38 -2.66
N VAL A 282 11.64 -2.04 -1.55
CA VAL A 282 12.31 -3.01 -0.66
C VAL A 282 11.36 -4.01 -0.01
N LEU A 283 10.16 -3.59 0.40
CA LEU A 283 9.19 -4.46 1.07
C LEU A 283 8.51 -5.41 0.08
N SER A 284 8.21 -4.95 -1.13
CA SER A 284 7.72 -5.81 -2.22
C SER A 284 8.74 -6.89 -2.58
N ALA A 285 10.01 -6.50 -2.72
CA ALA A 285 11.09 -7.42 -3.04
C ALA A 285 11.34 -8.45 -1.93
N ASP A 286 11.25 -8.02 -0.67
CA ASP A 286 11.43 -8.89 0.50
C ASP A 286 10.41 -10.01 0.57
N VAL A 287 9.12 -9.70 0.33
CA VAL A 287 8.06 -10.72 0.31
C VAL A 287 8.35 -11.77 -0.76
N PHE A 288 8.74 -11.35 -1.95
CA PHE A 288 9.11 -12.28 -3.02
C PHE A 288 10.38 -13.08 -2.70
N ALA A 289 11.39 -12.45 -2.09
CA ALA A 289 12.61 -13.13 -1.67
C ALA A 289 12.33 -14.23 -0.64
N ARG A 290 11.50 -13.93 0.36
CA ARG A 290 11.08 -14.91 1.39
C ARG A 290 10.31 -16.07 0.76
N PHE A 291 9.37 -15.78 -0.14
CA PHE A 291 8.66 -16.83 -0.88
C PHE A 291 9.60 -17.69 -1.74
N SER A 292 10.54 -17.07 -2.43
CA SER A 292 11.51 -17.77 -3.27
C SER A 292 12.39 -18.73 -2.44
N ARG A 293 12.81 -18.31 -1.24
CA ARG A 293 13.52 -19.16 -0.28
C ARG A 293 12.64 -20.32 0.23
N LEU A 294 11.37 -20.05 0.56
CA LEU A 294 10.40 -21.11 0.94
C LEU A 294 10.17 -22.14 -0.17
N CYS A 295 10.34 -21.75 -1.44
CA CYS A 295 10.30 -22.67 -2.58
C CYS A 295 11.60 -23.48 -2.78
N ASN A 296 12.58 -23.39 -1.86
CA ASN A 296 13.90 -23.99 -1.96
C ASN A 296 14.69 -23.55 -3.22
N TYR A 297 14.43 -22.34 -3.74
CA TYR A 297 15.21 -21.77 -4.85
C TYR A 297 16.51 -21.16 -4.33
N ASN A 298 17.57 -21.15 -5.16
CA ASN A 298 18.78 -20.42 -4.81
C ASN A 298 18.48 -18.94 -5.00
N THR A 299 18.37 -18.20 -3.90
CA THR A 299 17.90 -16.80 -3.92
C THR A 299 18.96 -15.87 -3.40
N LEU A 300 19.29 -14.86 -4.20
CA LEU A 300 20.16 -13.76 -3.79
C LEU A 300 19.38 -12.44 -3.90
N PHE A 301 19.20 -11.76 -2.79
CA PHE A 301 18.51 -10.47 -2.70
C PHE A 301 19.48 -9.34 -2.35
N ILE A 302 19.75 -8.49 -3.33
CA ILE A 302 20.71 -7.37 -3.25
C ILE A 302 19.96 -6.03 -3.30
N CYS A 303 20.38 -5.10 -2.45
CA CYS A 303 20.04 -3.68 -2.56
C CYS A 303 21.17 -2.84 -1.95
N GLY A 304 21.01 -1.53 -1.91
CA GLY A 304 21.96 -0.61 -1.33
C GLY A 304 21.56 0.84 -1.58
N THR A 305 22.37 1.77 -1.12
CA THR A 305 22.16 3.21 -1.32
C THR A 305 22.79 3.71 -2.60
N ASP A 306 22.07 4.57 -3.32
CA ASP A 306 22.62 5.40 -4.39
C ASP A 306 23.10 6.73 -3.81
N GLU A 307 24.40 6.99 -3.97
CA GLU A 307 25.12 8.00 -3.19
C GLU A 307 25.73 9.13 -4.03
N TYR A 308 25.82 8.98 -5.34
CA TYR A 308 26.46 9.96 -6.22
C TYR A 308 25.49 11.04 -6.73
N GLY A 309 26.04 12.09 -7.34
CA GLY A 309 25.27 13.13 -8.02
C GLY A 309 25.11 14.44 -7.23
N THR A 310 24.56 15.44 -7.93
CA THR A 310 24.52 16.85 -7.49
C THR A 310 23.69 17.08 -6.23
N ALA A 311 22.65 16.27 -6.00
CA ALA A 311 21.79 16.44 -4.84
C ALA A 311 22.50 16.03 -3.54
N THR A 312 23.45 15.09 -3.58
CA THR A 312 24.34 14.76 -2.47
C THR A 312 25.27 15.93 -2.15
N GLU A 313 25.92 16.53 -3.16
CA GLU A 313 26.79 17.70 -2.95
C GLU A 313 26.02 18.89 -2.36
N THR A 314 24.81 19.14 -2.86
CA THR A 314 23.95 20.22 -2.37
C THR A 314 23.57 19.98 -0.91
N LYS A 315 23.12 18.77 -0.58
CA LYS A 315 22.72 18.42 0.78
C LYS A 315 23.90 18.43 1.75
N ALA A 316 25.07 17.98 1.31
CA ALA A 316 26.31 18.04 2.07
C ALA A 316 26.67 19.50 2.41
N LEU A 317 26.56 20.41 1.43
CA LEU A 317 26.80 21.84 1.63
C LEU A 317 25.78 22.46 2.60
N GLU A 318 24.50 22.13 2.48
CA GLU A 318 23.44 22.59 3.39
C GLU A 318 23.65 22.14 4.84
N GLU A 319 24.14 20.91 5.05
CA GLU A 319 24.40 20.35 6.38
C GLU A 319 25.83 20.65 6.89
N GLY A 320 26.67 21.34 6.11
CA GLY A 320 28.06 21.65 6.48
C GLY A 320 28.97 20.42 6.57
N LEU A 321 28.68 19.38 5.79
CA LEU A 321 29.39 18.09 5.75
C LEU A 321 30.07 17.88 4.40
N THR A 322 31.01 16.93 4.32
CA THR A 322 31.49 16.43 3.02
C THR A 322 30.48 15.44 2.40
N PRO A 323 30.47 15.26 1.07
CA PRO A 323 29.61 14.26 0.42
C PRO A 323 29.75 12.84 1.00
N GLN A 324 30.97 12.40 1.33
CA GLN A 324 31.18 11.09 1.97
C GLN A 324 30.52 11.03 3.36
N GLN A 325 30.70 12.06 4.19
CA GLN A 325 30.14 12.09 5.55
C GLN A 325 28.61 12.06 5.55
N ILE A 326 27.97 12.76 4.62
CA ILE A 326 26.51 12.72 4.52
C ILE A 326 26.01 11.36 4.02
N CYS A 327 26.69 10.75 3.04
CA CYS A 327 26.37 9.40 2.60
C CYS A 327 26.53 8.38 3.74
N ASP A 328 27.62 8.46 4.52
CA ASP A 328 27.85 7.56 5.67
C ASP A 328 26.74 7.69 6.71
N LYS A 329 26.37 8.92 7.05
CA LYS A 329 25.30 9.22 7.99
C LYS A 329 23.97 8.61 7.54
N TYR A 330 23.55 8.88 6.30
CA TYR A 330 22.24 8.44 5.85
C TYR A 330 22.23 6.96 5.43
N PHE A 331 23.35 6.36 5.03
CA PHE A 331 23.45 4.92 4.82
C PHE A 331 23.01 4.16 6.09
N GLU A 332 23.49 4.57 7.26
CA GLU A 332 23.07 3.95 8.53
C GLU A 332 21.60 4.22 8.87
N VAL A 333 21.05 5.38 8.48
CA VAL A 333 19.60 5.65 8.61
C VAL A 333 18.79 4.69 7.75
N HIS A 334 19.16 4.49 6.48
CA HIS A 334 18.49 3.53 5.61
C HIS A 334 18.62 2.09 6.15
N ASN A 335 19.85 1.69 6.52
CA ASN A 335 20.14 0.36 7.03
C ASN A 335 19.34 0.05 8.31
N SER A 336 19.27 0.99 9.26
CA SER A 336 18.49 0.83 10.50
C SER A 336 16.98 0.75 10.24
N ILE A 337 16.44 1.58 9.35
CA ILE A 337 15.02 1.53 8.94
C ILE A 337 14.69 0.17 8.34
N TYR A 338 15.48 -0.30 7.37
CA TYR A 338 15.19 -1.57 6.70
C TYR A 338 15.36 -2.78 7.60
N ARG A 339 16.31 -2.73 8.56
CA ARG A 339 16.42 -3.75 9.61
C ARG A 339 15.19 -3.77 10.51
N TRP A 340 14.67 -2.61 10.92
CA TRP A 340 13.46 -2.54 11.75
C TRP A 340 12.21 -3.04 11.02
N PHE A 341 12.08 -2.72 9.72
CA PHE A 341 11.05 -3.30 8.84
C PHE A 341 11.30 -4.78 8.49
N ASN A 342 12.33 -5.41 9.07
CA ASN A 342 12.68 -6.82 8.86
C ASN A 342 12.85 -7.18 7.37
N ILE A 343 13.57 -6.34 6.63
CA ILE A 343 13.93 -6.61 5.24
C ILE A 343 15.13 -7.57 5.20
N GLY A 344 14.92 -8.76 4.65
CA GLY A 344 15.89 -9.85 4.63
C GLY A 344 16.81 -9.81 3.40
N PHE A 345 17.59 -8.73 3.26
CA PHE A 345 18.65 -8.65 2.24
C PHE A 345 19.75 -9.68 2.53
N ASP A 346 20.27 -10.32 1.48
CA ASP A 346 21.50 -11.10 1.60
C ASP A 346 22.74 -10.17 1.64
N TYR A 347 22.64 -9.00 1.00
CA TYR A 347 23.61 -7.93 1.11
C TYR A 347 22.96 -6.56 0.85
N PHE A 348 23.21 -5.61 1.75
CA PHE A 348 22.83 -4.20 1.62
C PHE A 348 24.10 -3.35 1.47
N GLY A 349 24.37 -2.87 0.25
CA GLY A 349 25.62 -2.22 -0.13
C GLY A 349 25.52 -0.71 -0.39
N ARG A 350 26.56 -0.17 -1.04
CA ARG A 350 26.74 1.25 -1.32
C ARG A 350 27.34 1.45 -2.71
N THR A 351 26.98 2.51 -3.42
CA THR A 351 27.61 2.83 -4.72
C THR A 351 28.98 3.50 -4.59
N THR A 352 29.35 4.08 -3.44
CA THR A 352 30.68 4.70 -3.25
C THR A 352 31.76 3.67 -2.89
N THR A 353 32.06 2.75 -3.80
CA THR A 353 33.06 1.69 -3.59
C THR A 353 34.08 1.61 -4.73
N PRO A 354 35.31 1.12 -4.46
CA PRO A 354 36.28 0.83 -5.52
C PRO A 354 35.75 -0.18 -6.54
N GLU A 355 34.98 -1.18 -6.10
CA GLU A 355 34.31 -2.15 -6.96
C GLU A 355 33.35 -1.46 -7.93
N GLN A 356 32.49 -0.55 -7.45
CA GLN A 356 31.62 0.25 -8.33
C GLN A 356 32.45 1.01 -9.37
N THR A 357 33.51 1.71 -8.94
CA THR A 357 34.36 2.48 -9.87
C THR A 357 34.92 1.58 -10.96
N LYS A 358 35.45 0.42 -10.59
CA LYS A 358 36.00 -0.57 -11.51
C LYS A 358 34.93 -1.12 -12.46
N THR A 359 33.79 -1.62 -11.96
CA THR A 359 32.75 -2.23 -12.79
C THR A 359 32.16 -1.22 -13.79
N VAL A 360 31.97 0.03 -13.37
CA VAL A 360 31.42 1.11 -14.20
C VAL A 360 32.41 1.50 -15.30
N GLN A 361 33.68 1.67 -14.95
CA GLN A 361 34.73 1.96 -15.93
C GLN A 361 34.88 0.81 -16.94
N GLU A 362 34.84 -0.44 -16.51
CA GLU A 362 34.87 -1.61 -17.40
C GLU A 362 33.65 -1.69 -18.33
N MET A 363 32.47 -1.32 -17.85
CA MET A 363 31.25 -1.24 -18.67
C MET A 363 31.35 -0.13 -19.71
N PHE A 364 31.80 1.05 -19.29
CA PHE A 364 32.01 2.20 -20.18
C PHE A 364 33.02 1.87 -21.28
N LEU A 365 34.19 1.33 -20.92
CA LEU A 365 35.22 0.97 -21.90
C LEU A 365 34.72 -0.09 -22.88
N ALA A 366 33.95 -1.08 -22.43
CA ALA A 366 33.35 -2.07 -23.31
C ALA A 366 32.39 -1.43 -24.33
N LEU A 367 31.48 -0.56 -23.86
CA LEU A 367 30.53 0.14 -24.73
C LEU A 367 31.22 1.10 -25.71
N ASN A 368 32.28 1.78 -25.25
CA ASN A 368 33.08 2.68 -26.07
C ASN A 368 33.82 1.91 -27.16
N ASN A 369 34.49 0.80 -26.81
CA ASN A 369 35.20 -0.05 -27.76
C ASN A 369 34.26 -0.71 -28.78
N ASN A 370 33.01 -0.97 -28.41
CA ASN A 370 31.98 -1.49 -29.29
C ASN A 370 31.28 -0.41 -30.14
N GLY A 371 31.68 0.87 -30.04
CA GLY A 371 31.17 1.95 -30.88
C GLY A 371 29.80 2.52 -30.49
N PHE A 372 29.35 2.27 -29.26
CA PHE A 372 28.08 2.76 -28.71
C PHE A 372 28.19 4.06 -27.92
N MET A 373 29.38 4.67 -27.88
CA MET A 373 29.61 5.96 -27.26
C MET A 373 29.91 7.02 -28.31
N GLN A 374 29.40 8.23 -28.11
CA GLN A 374 29.70 9.39 -28.95
C GLN A 374 30.05 10.60 -28.08
N ILE A 375 30.95 11.44 -28.56
CA ILE A 375 31.31 12.70 -27.90
C ILE A 375 30.53 13.81 -28.57
N GLN A 376 29.86 14.64 -27.77
CA GLN A 376 29.22 15.87 -28.25
C GLN A 376 29.63 17.03 -27.37
N ALA A 377 29.78 18.20 -27.97
CA ALA A 377 30.01 19.45 -27.29
C ALA A 377 28.68 20.05 -26.82
N ILE A 378 28.57 20.42 -25.54
CA ILE A 378 27.39 21.08 -24.99
C ILE A 378 27.81 22.43 -24.42
N ASP A 379 27.06 23.47 -24.75
CA ASP A 379 27.23 24.78 -24.12
C ASP A 379 26.57 24.78 -22.74
N GLN A 380 27.36 25.07 -21.71
CA GLN A 380 26.91 25.10 -20.32
C GLN A 380 27.37 26.39 -19.65
N LEU A 381 26.59 26.86 -18.67
CA LEU A 381 26.95 28.03 -17.88
C LEU A 381 27.95 27.66 -16.79
N LEU A 382 29.14 28.26 -16.84
CA LEU A 382 30.17 28.16 -15.82
C LEU A 382 30.14 29.40 -14.93
N CYS A 383 30.04 29.21 -13.62
CA CYS A 383 30.30 30.28 -12.67
C CYS A 383 31.79 30.27 -12.30
N GLU A 384 32.56 31.21 -12.83
CA GLU A 384 34.01 31.29 -12.58
C GLU A 384 34.34 31.54 -11.11
N HIS A 385 33.47 32.25 -10.38
CA HIS A 385 33.65 32.50 -8.96
C HIS A 385 33.38 31.30 -8.07
N CYS A 386 32.30 30.55 -8.35
CA CYS A 386 32.02 29.30 -7.65
C CYS A 386 32.85 28.12 -8.20
N ASN A 387 33.63 28.36 -9.26
CA ASN A 387 34.41 27.38 -10.01
C ASN A 387 33.63 26.08 -10.29
N ARG A 388 32.42 26.22 -10.82
CA ARG A 388 31.54 25.08 -11.12
C ARG A 388 30.56 25.39 -12.24
N TYR A 389 30.20 24.37 -13.00
CA TYR A 389 29.09 24.45 -13.95
C TYR A 389 27.75 24.53 -13.19
N LEU A 390 26.85 25.34 -13.70
CA LEU A 390 25.55 25.59 -13.09
C LEU A 390 24.50 24.69 -13.74
N ALA A 391 23.85 23.88 -12.92
CA ALA A 391 22.59 23.26 -13.30
C ALA A 391 21.50 24.35 -13.44
N ASP A 392 20.47 24.10 -14.24
CA ASP A 392 19.38 25.03 -14.53
C ASP A 392 18.76 25.66 -13.26
N ARG A 393 18.61 24.87 -12.19
CA ARG A 393 18.10 25.31 -10.87
C ARG A 393 18.97 26.34 -10.16
N PHE A 394 20.25 26.45 -10.52
CA PHE A 394 21.23 27.39 -9.97
C PHE A 394 21.45 28.60 -10.89
N VAL A 395 20.66 28.72 -11.95
CA VAL A 395 20.68 29.86 -12.88
C VAL A 395 19.34 30.57 -12.80
N GLU A 396 19.41 31.87 -12.56
CA GLU A 396 18.26 32.78 -12.63
C GLU A 396 18.59 33.92 -13.59
N GLY A 397 17.61 34.46 -14.29
CA GLY A 397 17.85 35.54 -15.24
C GLY A 397 16.56 36.06 -15.86
N ILE A 398 16.69 37.00 -16.79
CA ILE A 398 15.55 37.58 -17.47
C ILE A 398 15.05 36.61 -18.55
N CYS A 399 13.74 36.35 -18.55
CA CYS A 399 13.07 35.48 -19.50
C CYS A 399 13.34 35.92 -20.96
N PRO A 400 13.88 35.02 -21.81
CA PRO A 400 14.15 35.34 -23.22
C PRO A 400 12.89 35.39 -24.08
N HIS A 401 11.75 34.94 -23.56
CA HIS A 401 10.54 34.88 -24.36
C HIS A 401 10.01 36.29 -24.70
N PRO A 402 9.81 36.62 -26.00
CA PRO A 402 9.31 37.93 -26.42
C PRO A 402 8.00 38.30 -25.72
N GLY A 403 7.99 39.48 -25.10
CA GLY A 403 6.81 40.03 -24.40
C GLY A 403 6.67 39.66 -22.92
N CYS A 404 7.44 38.71 -22.39
CA CYS A 404 7.37 38.35 -20.96
C CYS A 404 8.28 39.21 -20.08
N LYS A 405 9.59 39.25 -20.39
CA LYS A 405 10.62 40.01 -19.64
C LYS A 405 10.64 39.76 -18.10
N TYR A 406 10.15 38.62 -17.63
CA TYR A 406 10.19 38.27 -16.20
C TYR A 406 11.65 38.18 -15.73
N GLU A 407 12.01 38.89 -14.66
CA GLU A 407 13.42 39.16 -14.31
C GLU A 407 14.15 38.02 -13.58
N ASP A 408 13.39 37.08 -13.01
CA ASP A 408 13.89 35.95 -12.20
C ASP A 408 13.41 34.61 -12.76
N ALA A 409 13.39 34.47 -14.10
CA ALA A 409 13.15 33.20 -14.74
C ALA A 409 14.25 32.19 -14.37
N ARG A 410 13.85 30.94 -14.12
CA ARG A 410 14.77 29.85 -13.82
C ARG A 410 15.35 29.28 -15.13
N GLY A 411 16.49 28.60 -15.03
CA GLY A 411 17.19 28.04 -16.19
C GLY A 411 16.43 26.94 -16.94
N ASP A 412 15.35 26.40 -16.37
CA ASP A 412 14.52 25.34 -16.94
C ASP A 412 13.12 25.83 -17.36
N GLN A 413 12.57 26.79 -16.62
CA GLN A 413 11.22 27.30 -16.82
C GLN A 413 11.08 28.75 -16.32
N CYS A 414 10.38 29.58 -17.08
CA CYS A 414 9.95 30.89 -16.63
C CYS A 414 8.63 30.79 -15.86
N ASP A 415 8.62 31.18 -14.58
CA ASP A 415 7.39 31.19 -13.76
C ASP A 415 6.41 32.31 -14.16
N GLY A 416 6.88 33.35 -14.86
CA GLY A 416 6.03 34.45 -15.35
C GLY A 416 5.16 34.10 -16.57
N CYS A 417 5.69 33.33 -17.53
CA CYS A 417 4.93 32.94 -18.74
C CYS A 417 4.74 31.42 -18.90
N GLY A 418 5.25 30.62 -17.96
CA GLY A 418 5.13 29.16 -17.94
C GLY A 418 5.98 28.41 -18.98
N LYS A 419 6.71 29.11 -19.87
CA LYS A 419 7.49 28.47 -20.93
C LYS A 419 8.78 27.83 -20.42
N LEU A 420 9.09 26.68 -21.00
CA LEU A 420 10.40 26.05 -20.86
C LEU A 420 11.45 26.88 -21.62
N VAL A 421 12.59 27.09 -20.98
CA VAL A 421 13.71 27.88 -21.50
C VAL A 421 14.99 27.10 -21.27
N ASN A 422 16.00 27.29 -22.12
CA ASN A 422 17.34 26.77 -21.83
C ASN A 422 18.12 27.80 -21.02
N ALA A 423 18.89 27.37 -20.03
CA ALA A 423 19.62 28.27 -19.14
C ALA A 423 20.58 29.21 -19.90
N VAL A 424 21.18 28.73 -20.99
CA VAL A 424 22.08 29.52 -21.87
C VAL A 424 21.37 30.62 -22.65
N GLU A 425 20.05 30.55 -22.78
CA GLU A 425 19.23 31.55 -23.48
C GLU A 425 18.77 32.69 -22.56
N LEU A 426 18.90 32.52 -21.23
CA LEU A 426 18.50 33.56 -20.27
C LEU A 426 19.28 34.86 -20.53
N ILE A 427 18.56 35.98 -20.51
CA ILE A 427 19.15 37.31 -20.64
C ILE A 427 19.68 37.72 -19.26
N ASN A 428 20.92 38.20 -19.17
CA ASN A 428 21.58 38.52 -17.89
C ASN A 428 21.49 37.37 -16.87
N PRO A 429 22.03 36.18 -17.20
CA PRO A 429 22.01 35.06 -16.27
C PRO A 429 22.82 35.42 -15.02
N ARG A 430 22.37 34.92 -13.87
CA ARG A 430 22.97 35.11 -12.55
C ARG A 430 23.07 33.76 -11.86
N CYS A 431 24.20 33.51 -11.22
CA CYS A 431 24.38 32.34 -10.37
C CYS A 431 23.57 32.52 -9.08
N LYS A 432 22.63 31.62 -8.78
CA LYS A 432 21.81 31.69 -7.56
C LYS A 432 22.63 31.67 -6.25
N VAL A 433 23.85 31.13 -6.29
CA VAL A 433 24.70 30.97 -5.11
C VAL A 433 25.56 32.20 -4.79
N CYS A 434 26.10 32.89 -5.80
CA CYS A 434 26.97 34.05 -5.56
C CYS A 434 26.50 35.34 -6.26
N SER A 435 25.35 35.30 -6.93
CA SER A 435 24.74 36.39 -7.69
C SER A 435 25.58 36.96 -8.85
N LYS A 436 26.75 36.37 -9.15
CA LYS A 436 27.61 36.78 -10.27
C LYS A 436 27.12 36.19 -11.60
N THR A 437 27.42 36.89 -12.69
CA THR A 437 27.11 36.45 -14.06
C THR A 437 27.96 35.24 -14.46
N PRO A 438 27.34 34.10 -14.82
CA PRO A 438 28.06 32.97 -15.38
C PRO A 438 28.41 33.20 -16.85
N VAL A 439 29.44 32.49 -17.34
CA VAL A 439 29.90 32.54 -18.72
C VAL A 439 29.55 31.24 -19.44
N ILE A 440 29.19 31.32 -20.72
CA ILE A 440 28.97 30.11 -21.53
C ILE A 440 30.33 29.48 -21.83
N ARG A 441 30.48 28.20 -21.50
CA ARG A 441 31.66 27.40 -21.83
C ARG A 441 31.21 26.15 -22.56
N ASN A 442 31.97 25.82 -23.60
CA ASN A 442 31.78 24.59 -24.33
C ASN A 442 32.41 23.44 -23.54
N SER A 443 31.62 22.41 -23.24
CA SER A 443 32.00 21.27 -22.43
C SER A 443 31.77 19.99 -23.23
N GLN A 444 32.84 19.21 -23.45
CA GLN A 444 32.71 17.91 -24.09
C GLN A 444 32.05 16.90 -23.15
N GLN A 445 31.08 16.14 -23.66
CA GLN A 445 30.38 15.12 -22.90
C GLN A 445 30.28 13.83 -23.71
N TYR A 446 30.31 12.70 -23.00
CA TYR A 446 29.99 11.41 -23.58
C TYR A 446 28.49 11.16 -23.57
N PHE A 447 28.00 10.57 -24.66
CA PHE A 447 26.62 10.14 -24.83
C PHE A 447 26.59 8.66 -25.18
N LEU A 448 25.69 7.93 -24.54
CA LEU A 448 25.31 6.58 -24.95
C LEU A 448 24.40 6.68 -26.18
N ASP A 449 24.83 6.07 -27.28
CA ASP A 449 24.13 6.05 -28.57
C ASP A 449 23.01 5.00 -28.57
N LEU A 450 21.95 5.28 -27.80
CA LEU A 450 20.75 4.43 -27.74
C LEU A 450 20.13 4.12 -29.11
N PRO A 451 20.06 5.05 -30.10
CA PRO A 451 19.54 4.71 -31.43
C PRO A 451 20.20 3.48 -32.06
N LYS A 452 21.52 3.30 -31.90
CA LYS A 452 22.23 2.12 -32.42
C LYS A 452 21.89 0.84 -31.67
N LEU A 453 21.51 0.94 -30.39
CA LEU A 453 21.15 -0.20 -29.53
C LEU A 453 19.66 -0.55 -29.62
N GLU A 454 18.84 0.34 -30.17
CA GLU A 454 17.38 0.19 -30.26
C GLU A 454 16.93 -1.14 -30.90
N PRO A 455 17.51 -1.62 -32.03
CA PRO A 455 17.10 -2.89 -32.62
C PRO A 455 17.36 -4.10 -31.69
N LEU A 456 18.49 -4.10 -30.98
CA LEU A 456 18.82 -5.16 -30.02
C LEU A 456 17.88 -5.13 -28.82
N LEU A 457 17.52 -3.93 -28.35
CA LEU A 457 16.58 -3.74 -27.25
C LEU A 457 15.18 -4.21 -27.60
N LEU A 458 14.68 -3.87 -28.80
CA LEU A 458 13.37 -4.33 -29.27
C LEU A 458 13.29 -5.85 -29.28
N HIS A 459 14.29 -6.51 -29.88
CA HIS A 459 14.34 -7.96 -29.94
C HIS A 459 14.38 -8.63 -28.56
N TRP A 460 15.13 -8.05 -27.62
CA TRP A 460 15.18 -8.54 -26.24
C TRP A 460 13.86 -8.29 -25.48
N MET A 461 13.24 -7.12 -25.66
CA MET A 461 12.02 -6.71 -24.98
C MET A 461 10.82 -7.56 -25.40
N GLU A 462 10.71 -7.95 -26.68
CA GLU A 462 9.67 -8.87 -27.17
C GLU A 462 9.68 -10.21 -26.42
N LYS A 463 10.86 -10.71 -26.06
CA LYS A 463 11.02 -11.97 -25.32
C LYS A 463 10.79 -11.82 -23.81
N SER A 464 11.11 -10.67 -23.24
CA SER A 464 11.16 -10.48 -21.78
C SER A 464 9.92 -9.78 -21.21
N ALA A 465 9.29 -8.89 -21.98
CA ALA A 465 8.13 -8.09 -21.55
C ALA A 465 6.91 -8.90 -21.08
N PRO A 466 6.60 -10.12 -21.59
CA PRO A 466 5.47 -10.90 -21.09
C PRO A 466 5.54 -11.21 -19.58
N GLY A 467 6.74 -11.20 -18.99
CA GLY A 467 6.95 -11.43 -17.55
C GLY A 467 6.89 -10.17 -16.68
N TRP A 468 6.64 -8.99 -17.25
CA TRP A 468 6.70 -7.71 -16.53
C TRP A 468 5.32 -7.26 -16.04
N SER A 469 5.29 -6.38 -15.04
CA SER A 469 4.05 -5.73 -14.64
C SER A 469 3.45 -4.91 -15.79
N HIS A 470 2.13 -4.77 -15.80
CA HIS A 470 1.42 -4.13 -16.90
C HIS A 470 1.89 -2.69 -17.14
N ASN A 471 1.98 -1.89 -16.07
CA ASN A 471 2.49 -0.52 -16.11
C ASN A 471 3.93 -0.44 -16.65
N ALA A 472 4.83 -1.33 -16.22
CA ALA A 472 6.20 -1.37 -16.72
C ALA A 472 6.26 -1.64 -18.22
N SER A 473 5.46 -2.59 -18.70
CA SER A 473 5.33 -2.91 -20.14
C SER A 473 4.80 -1.74 -20.95
N VAL A 474 3.79 -1.02 -20.44
CA VAL A 474 3.21 0.15 -21.11
C VAL A 474 4.23 1.28 -21.21
N ILE A 475 4.91 1.62 -20.10
CA ILE A 475 5.93 2.67 -20.07
C ILE A 475 7.09 2.33 -21.02
N ALA A 476 7.60 1.10 -20.96
CA ALA A 476 8.69 0.67 -21.83
C ALA A 476 8.32 0.77 -23.32
N LYS A 477 7.13 0.29 -23.70
CA LYS A 477 6.63 0.41 -25.08
C LYS A 477 6.45 1.86 -25.53
N SER A 478 6.01 2.76 -24.65
CA SER A 478 5.89 4.19 -24.96
C SER A 478 7.26 4.78 -25.32
N TRP A 479 8.29 4.48 -24.52
CA TRP A 479 9.65 4.96 -24.77
C TRP A 479 10.22 4.43 -26.08
N MET A 480 9.96 3.17 -26.42
CA MET A 480 10.40 2.60 -27.70
C MET A 480 9.65 3.22 -28.89
N LYS A 481 8.36 3.56 -28.73
CA LYS A 481 7.56 4.16 -29.81
C LYS A 481 7.98 5.60 -30.15
N GLU A 482 8.47 6.35 -29.17
CA GLU A 482 8.96 7.73 -29.37
C GLU A 482 10.30 7.80 -30.13
N GLY A 483 11.02 6.68 -30.21
CA GLY A 483 12.37 6.60 -30.76
C GLY A 483 13.42 7.00 -29.71
N LEU A 484 14.45 6.17 -29.54
CA LEU A 484 15.47 6.42 -28.53
C LEU A 484 16.44 7.51 -29.01
N LYS A 485 16.77 8.44 -28.11
CA LYS A 485 17.73 9.52 -28.38
C LYS A 485 19.04 9.26 -27.64
N PRO A 486 20.19 9.76 -28.14
CA PRO A 486 21.43 9.74 -27.37
C PRO A 486 21.26 10.35 -25.99
N ARG A 487 21.81 9.69 -24.96
CA ARG A 487 21.72 10.17 -23.57
C ARG A 487 23.09 10.49 -23.03
N CYS A 488 23.26 11.71 -22.51
CA CYS A 488 24.51 12.18 -21.92
C CYS A 488 24.81 11.42 -20.61
N ILE A 489 25.96 10.76 -20.56
CA ILE A 489 26.41 9.90 -19.45
C ILE A 489 27.53 10.50 -18.62
N THR A 490 27.98 11.72 -18.91
CA THR A 490 29.01 12.43 -18.11
C THR A 490 28.49 13.74 -17.56
N ARG A 491 29.06 14.20 -16.45
CA ARG A 491 28.74 15.47 -15.79
C ARG A 491 30.00 16.12 -15.25
N ASP A 492 30.00 17.46 -15.26
CA ASP A 492 31.00 18.29 -14.61
C ASP A 492 30.68 18.44 -13.11
N LEU A 493 30.85 17.34 -12.38
CA LEU A 493 30.70 17.27 -10.93
C LEU A 493 31.98 16.71 -10.32
N LYS A 494 32.20 16.99 -9.02
CA LYS A 494 33.33 16.42 -8.28
C LYS A 494 32.94 15.10 -7.61
N TRP A 495 31.70 14.99 -7.15
CA TRP A 495 31.19 13.80 -6.48
C TRP A 495 30.55 12.81 -7.45
N GLY A 496 31.37 11.87 -7.93
CA GLY A 496 30.98 10.81 -8.85
C GLY A 496 32.15 9.92 -9.22
N ILE A 497 31.91 8.96 -10.10
CA ILE A 497 32.96 8.04 -10.58
C ILE A 497 33.74 8.73 -11.71
N PRO A 498 35.08 8.82 -11.63
CA PRO A 498 35.88 9.48 -12.66
C PRO A 498 35.84 8.71 -13.99
N VAL A 499 35.83 9.44 -15.09
CA VAL A 499 35.82 8.87 -16.44
C VAL A 499 37.25 8.47 -16.85
N PRO A 500 37.51 7.23 -17.29
CA PRO A 500 38.86 6.71 -17.50
C PRO A 500 39.39 7.06 -18.91
N VAL A 501 39.23 8.32 -19.33
CA VAL A 501 39.67 8.81 -20.65
C VAL A 501 40.38 10.15 -20.52
N GLU A 502 41.42 10.35 -21.31
CA GLU A 502 42.14 11.62 -21.39
C GLU A 502 41.19 12.76 -21.85
N GLY A 503 41.28 13.92 -21.21
CA GLY A 503 40.41 15.08 -21.44
C GLY A 503 39.13 15.09 -20.60
N PHE A 504 38.86 14.03 -19.83
CA PHE A 504 37.69 13.91 -18.96
C PHE A 504 38.06 13.78 -17.47
N GLN A 505 39.28 14.17 -17.07
CA GLN A 505 39.79 13.99 -15.71
C GLN A 505 38.96 14.73 -14.64
N ASP A 506 38.41 15.90 -14.99
CA ASP A 506 37.57 16.71 -14.09
C ASP A 506 36.06 16.39 -14.24
N LYS A 507 35.73 15.27 -14.87
CA LYS A 507 34.34 14.83 -15.12
C LYS A 507 34.07 13.49 -14.47
N VAL A 508 32.81 13.30 -14.12
CA VAL A 508 32.32 12.05 -13.55
C VAL A 508 31.20 11.48 -14.39
N PHE A 509 30.95 10.18 -14.25
CA PHE A 509 29.76 9.56 -14.82
C PHE A 509 28.49 10.13 -14.19
N TYR A 510 27.47 10.28 -15.03
CA TYR A 510 26.14 10.68 -14.61
C TYR A 510 25.47 9.53 -13.87
N VAL A 511 24.81 9.84 -12.76
CA VAL A 511 24.20 8.86 -11.85
C VAL A 511 23.29 7.83 -12.55
N TRP A 512 22.61 8.24 -13.62
CA TRP A 512 21.70 7.35 -14.35
C TRP A 512 22.41 6.31 -15.23
N PHE A 513 23.71 6.48 -15.47
CA PHE A 513 24.56 5.49 -16.14
C PHE A 513 25.10 4.48 -15.14
N ASP A 514 25.62 4.92 -13.99
CA ASP A 514 26.34 4.04 -13.07
C ASP A 514 25.45 3.42 -11.97
N ALA A 515 24.37 4.07 -11.53
CA ALA A 515 23.53 3.56 -10.45
C ALA A 515 22.98 2.13 -10.71
N PRO A 516 22.48 1.78 -11.91
CA PRO A 516 22.06 0.40 -12.20
C PRO A 516 23.22 -0.61 -12.18
N ILE A 517 24.45 -0.17 -12.46
CA ILE A 517 25.66 -1.01 -12.34
C ILE A 517 25.99 -1.29 -10.87
N GLY A 518 25.44 -0.48 -9.95
CA GLY A 518 25.45 -0.69 -8.50
C GLY A 518 25.01 -2.09 -8.08
N TYR A 519 24.01 -2.68 -8.74
CA TYR A 519 23.59 -4.04 -8.42
C TYR A 519 24.71 -5.07 -8.63
N MET A 520 25.54 -4.87 -9.67
CA MET A 520 26.65 -5.76 -10.02
C MET A 520 27.82 -5.59 -9.04
N SER A 521 28.21 -4.35 -8.74
CA SER A 521 29.32 -4.06 -7.83
C SER A 521 29.00 -4.45 -6.38
N MET A 522 27.74 -4.31 -5.95
CA MET A 522 27.28 -4.82 -4.65
C MET A 522 27.32 -6.36 -4.60
N THR A 523 27.04 -7.04 -5.73
CA THR A 523 27.21 -8.49 -5.83
C THR A 523 28.69 -8.88 -5.76
N GLU A 524 29.60 -8.11 -6.39
CA GLU A 524 31.06 -8.30 -6.31
C GLU A 524 31.61 -8.11 -4.89
N ARG A 525 31.04 -7.16 -4.15
CA ARG A 525 31.30 -6.96 -2.72
C ARG A 525 30.84 -8.13 -1.87
N TYR A 526 29.65 -8.68 -2.16
CA TYR A 526 29.10 -9.83 -1.48
C TYR A 526 29.91 -11.11 -1.73
N THR A 527 30.35 -11.34 -2.96
CA THR A 527 31.13 -12.53 -3.34
C THR A 527 32.06 -12.26 -4.50
N LYS A 528 33.30 -12.78 -4.41
CA LYS A 528 34.27 -12.73 -5.50
C LYS A 528 33.84 -13.54 -6.73
N GLN A 529 32.85 -14.42 -6.58
CA GLN A 529 32.26 -15.21 -7.68
C GLN A 529 30.99 -14.55 -8.25
N TRP A 530 30.84 -13.22 -8.16
CA TRP A 530 29.65 -12.49 -8.60
C TRP A 530 29.27 -12.71 -10.07
N GLU A 531 30.26 -12.98 -10.92
CA GLU A 531 30.06 -13.29 -12.33
C GLU A 531 29.16 -14.52 -12.50
N LYS A 532 29.15 -15.48 -11.56
CA LYS A 532 28.23 -16.62 -11.63
C LYS A 532 26.77 -16.19 -11.64
N TRP A 533 26.44 -15.07 -10.99
CA TRP A 533 25.10 -14.48 -11.00
C TRP A 533 24.87 -13.64 -12.26
N TRP A 534 25.80 -12.75 -12.61
CA TRP A 534 25.57 -11.75 -13.66
C TRP A 534 25.99 -12.17 -15.07
N ARG A 535 26.86 -13.17 -15.19
CA ARG A 535 27.38 -13.79 -16.42
C ARG A 535 27.47 -15.31 -16.25
N PRO A 536 26.33 -15.99 -15.97
CA PRO A 536 26.33 -17.42 -15.69
C PRO A 536 26.85 -18.21 -16.90
N ALA A 537 27.41 -19.38 -16.62
CA ALA A 537 27.75 -20.35 -17.65
C ALA A 537 26.48 -20.83 -18.38
N ALA A 538 26.64 -21.35 -19.60
CA ALA A 538 25.52 -21.73 -20.47
C ALA A 538 24.59 -22.82 -19.88
N ASP A 539 25.09 -23.65 -18.96
CA ASP A 539 24.33 -24.69 -18.25
C ASP A 539 23.55 -24.17 -17.02
N THR A 540 23.75 -22.90 -16.67
CA THR A 540 23.22 -22.28 -15.47
C THR A 540 22.28 -21.14 -15.85
N LYS A 541 20.99 -21.28 -15.53
CA LYS A 541 20.00 -20.24 -15.76
C LYS A 541 19.80 -19.40 -14.50
N VAL A 542 19.91 -18.08 -14.64
CA VAL A 542 19.56 -17.10 -13.60
C VAL A 542 18.39 -16.26 -14.09
N SER A 543 17.36 -16.12 -13.25
CA SER A 543 16.22 -15.23 -13.50
C SER A 543 16.34 -13.98 -12.63
N LEU A 544 16.47 -12.82 -13.27
CA LEU A 544 16.57 -11.52 -12.59
C LEU A 544 15.19 -10.90 -12.42
N TYR A 545 14.83 -10.63 -11.17
CA TYR A 545 13.65 -9.88 -10.75
C TYR A 545 14.09 -8.51 -10.22
N GLN A 546 13.50 -7.44 -10.77
CA GLN A 546 13.78 -6.08 -10.33
C GLN A 546 12.51 -5.40 -9.83
N PHE A 547 12.52 -4.94 -8.58
CA PHE A 547 11.39 -4.27 -7.92
C PHE A 547 11.64 -2.77 -7.82
N MET A 548 10.69 -1.95 -8.26
CA MET A 548 10.83 -0.50 -8.28
C MET A 548 9.48 0.23 -8.37
N ALA A 549 9.50 1.55 -8.16
CA ALA A 549 8.39 2.41 -8.56
C ALA A 549 8.42 2.71 -10.08
N LYS A 550 7.29 3.10 -10.66
CA LYS A 550 7.12 3.36 -12.10
C LYS A 550 8.14 4.33 -12.72
N ASP A 551 8.66 5.29 -11.95
CA ASP A 551 9.64 6.28 -12.44
C ASP A 551 10.98 5.66 -12.85
N ASN A 552 11.34 4.53 -12.24
CA ASN A 552 12.59 3.85 -12.52
C ASN A 552 12.50 2.90 -13.72
N VAL A 553 11.30 2.69 -14.28
CA VAL A 553 11.08 1.74 -15.38
C VAL A 553 11.96 2.04 -16.59
N PRO A 554 12.03 3.28 -17.13
CA PRO A 554 12.84 3.55 -18.33
C PRO A 554 14.33 3.19 -18.14
N PHE A 555 14.84 3.31 -16.92
CA PHE A 555 16.23 3.00 -16.62
C PHE A 555 16.52 1.50 -16.62
N HIS A 556 15.53 0.68 -16.28
CA HIS A 556 15.67 -0.77 -16.17
C HIS A 556 15.06 -1.53 -17.36
N SER A 557 14.21 -0.88 -18.16
CA SER A 557 13.67 -1.44 -19.40
C SER A 557 14.40 -0.94 -20.66
N VAL A 558 15.09 0.19 -20.59
CA VAL A 558 15.82 0.76 -21.74
C VAL A 558 17.30 0.93 -21.42
N MET A 559 17.67 1.85 -20.51
CA MET A 559 19.07 2.26 -20.33
C MET A 559 19.99 1.11 -19.91
N PHE A 560 19.67 0.42 -18.81
CA PHE A 560 20.52 -0.65 -18.28
C PHE A 560 20.59 -1.87 -19.20
N PRO A 561 19.48 -2.40 -19.75
CA PRO A 561 19.55 -3.44 -20.78
C PRO A 561 20.38 -3.01 -21.99
N ALA A 562 20.31 -1.73 -22.42
CA ALA A 562 21.12 -1.24 -23.54
C ALA A 562 22.61 -1.32 -23.23
N MET A 563 23.01 -0.94 -22.01
CA MET A 563 24.38 -1.06 -21.54
C MET A 563 24.85 -2.52 -21.49
N LEU A 564 24.03 -3.42 -20.94
CA LEU A 564 24.37 -4.84 -20.81
C LEU A 564 24.50 -5.54 -22.17
N LEU A 565 23.56 -5.29 -23.08
CA LEU A 565 23.57 -5.84 -24.43
C LEU A 565 24.71 -5.25 -25.27
N GLY A 566 24.88 -3.92 -25.20
CA GLY A 566 25.93 -3.20 -25.94
C GLY A 566 27.34 -3.56 -25.48
N ALA A 567 27.54 -3.95 -24.22
CA ALA A 567 28.83 -4.41 -23.74
C ALA A 567 29.25 -5.76 -24.35
N ASN A 568 28.29 -6.57 -24.84
CA ASN A 568 28.52 -7.88 -25.45
C ASN A 568 29.38 -8.84 -24.61
N LYS A 569 29.14 -8.87 -23.28
CA LYS A 569 29.86 -9.71 -22.30
C LYS A 569 29.01 -10.85 -21.72
N ASN A 570 27.93 -11.23 -22.40
CA ASN A 570 26.98 -12.25 -21.94
C ASN A 570 26.38 -11.95 -20.55
N TYR A 571 26.04 -10.68 -20.29
CA TYR A 571 25.34 -10.31 -19.06
C TYR A 571 23.90 -10.80 -19.09
N ILE A 572 23.40 -11.25 -17.94
CA ILE A 572 21.95 -11.46 -17.77
C ILE A 572 21.22 -10.13 -17.84
N THR A 573 20.00 -10.17 -18.35
CA THR A 573 19.08 -9.03 -18.40
C THR A 573 17.84 -9.33 -17.56
N VAL A 574 17.06 -8.29 -17.24
CA VAL A 574 15.87 -8.45 -16.40
C VAL A 574 14.86 -9.41 -17.03
N SER A 575 14.51 -10.45 -16.28
CA SER A 575 13.47 -11.40 -16.69
C SER A 575 12.08 -10.89 -16.28
N HIS A 576 11.99 -10.29 -15.09
CA HIS A 576 10.74 -9.79 -14.52
C HIS A 576 10.94 -8.40 -13.92
N LEU A 577 10.33 -7.40 -14.55
CA LEU A 577 10.33 -6.03 -14.08
C LEU A 577 9.02 -5.75 -13.32
N MET A 578 9.12 -5.60 -12.00
CA MET A 578 7.99 -5.45 -11.08
C MET A 578 7.88 -4.00 -10.65
N ALA A 579 7.10 -3.21 -11.40
CA ALA A 579 6.87 -1.80 -11.11
C ALA A 579 5.54 -1.58 -10.36
N THR A 580 5.57 -0.76 -9.31
CA THR A 580 4.34 -0.30 -8.62
C THR A 580 3.94 1.11 -9.02
N GLU A 581 2.66 1.40 -8.87
CA GLU A 581 2.12 2.76 -8.82
C GLU A 581 2.51 3.45 -7.50
N TYR A 582 2.06 4.68 -7.27
CA TYR A 582 2.43 5.41 -6.06
C TYR A 582 1.55 5.06 -4.87
N LEU A 583 2.17 5.09 -3.68
CA LEU A 583 1.44 5.22 -2.43
C LEU A 583 1.35 6.72 -2.07
N ASN A 584 0.14 7.22 -2.00
CA ASN A 584 -0.22 8.54 -1.49
C ASN A 584 -0.42 8.48 0.04
N TYR A 585 -0.54 9.65 0.68
CA TYR A 585 -0.75 9.78 2.12
C TYR A 585 -1.97 10.65 2.38
N GLU A 586 -3.01 10.05 2.96
CA GLU A 586 -4.35 10.59 3.14
C GLU A 586 -4.88 11.16 1.81
N ASP A 587 -5.26 12.44 1.78
CA ASP A 587 -5.75 13.10 0.57
C ASP A 587 -4.63 13.72 -0.29
N GLY A 588 -3.36 13.41 -0.01
CA GLY A 588 -2.21 14.08 -0.61
C GLY A 588 -0.98 13.22 -0.84
N LYS A 589 0.16 13.88 -1.06
CA LYS A 589 1.47 13.25 -1.28
C LYS A 589 2.36 13.42 -0.06
N PHE A 590 3.25 12.46 0.16
CA PHE A 590 4.36 12.59 1.11
C PHE A 590 5.17 13.86 0.83
N SER A 591 5.51 14.62 1.88
CA SER A 591 6.25 15.87 1.76
C SER A 591 7.11 16.12 3.00
N LYS A 592 8.42 15.92 2.85
CA LYS A 592 9.39 16.17 3.94
C LYS A 592 9.43 17.65 4.34
N SER A 593 9.40 18.56 3.37
CA SER A 593 9.45 20.01 3.63
C SER A 593 8.23 20.54 4.38
N ARG A 594 7.07 19.90 4.23
CA ARG A 594 5.83 20.24 4.96
C ARG A 594 5.56 19.35 6.18
N GLY A 595 6.43 18.38 6.46
CA GLY A 595 6.20 17.40 7.53
C GLY A 595 4.95 16.53 7.34
N ILE A 596 4.58 16.24 6.09
CA ILE A 596 3.37 15.45 5.76
C ILE A 596 3.78 14.03 5.38
N GLY A 597 3.27 13.05 6.13
CA GLY A 597 3.50 11.64 5.89
C GLY A 597 4.35 10.98 6.98
N VAL A 598 4.30 9.65 7.02
CA VAL A 598 5.13 8.83 7.91
C VAL A 598 6.43 8.46 7.20
N PHE A 599 7.57 8.78 7.81
CA PHE A 599 8.88 8.35 7.35
C PHE A 599 9.33 7.09 8.09
N GLY A 600 10.29 6.35 7.53
CA GLY A 600 10.68 5.04 8.05
C GLY A 600 11.29 5.08 9.46
N ASN A 601 11.88 6.20 9.85
CA ASN A 601 12.34 6.46 11.22
C ASN A 601 11.13 6.73 12.15
N ASP A 602 10.17 7.55 11.71
CA ASP A 602 9.00 7.92 12.51
C ASP A 602 8.12 6.70 12.81
N ALA A 603 8.05 5.73 11.88
CA ALA A 603 7.29 4.50 12.05
C ALA A 603 7.69 3.72 13.32
N GLN A 604 8.96 3.76 13.70
CA GLN A 604 9.50 3.05 14.87
C GLN A 604 9.01 3.67 16.18
N ASP A 605 8.84 4.99 16.19
CA ASP A 605 8.46 5.77 17.36
C ASP A 605 6.94 5.76 17.62
N THR A 606 6.14 5.20 16.69
CA THR A 606 4.69 5.12 16.84
C THR A 606 4.20 4.11 17.87
N GLY A 607 5.07 3.17 18.30
CA GLY A 607 4.70 2.02 19.13
C GLY A 607 3.96 0.91 18.38
N ILE A 608 3.71 1.06 17.07
CA ILE A 608 3.10 0.03 16.23
C ILE A 608 4.20 -0.94 15.73
N PRO A 609 4.09 -2.26 15.97
CA PRO A 609 5.09 -3.23 15.53
C PRO A 609 5.30 -3.24 14.01
N SER A 610 6.53 -3.52 13.56
CA SER A 610 6.88 -3.49 12.14
C SER A 610 6.04 -4.43 11.29
N ASP A 611 5.66 -5.61 11.80
CA ASP A 611 4.80 -6.56 11.08
C ASP A 611 3.39 -6.01 10.78
N VAL A 612 2.85 -5.13 11.64
CA VAL A 612 1.56 -4.46 11.39
C VAL A 612 1.70 -3.50 10.21
N TRP A 613 2.79 -2.74 10.15
CA TRP A 613 3.10 -1.89 9.01
C TRP A 613 3.28 -2.70 7.73
N ARG A 614 4.04 -3.80 7.80
CA ARG A 614 4.25 -4.70 6.66
C ARG A 614 2.92 -5.23 6.14
N PHE A 615 2.08 -5.78 7.02
CA PHE A 615 0.77 -6.30 6.66
C PHE A 615 -0.09 -5.24 5.97
N TYR A 616 -0.25 -4.07 6.57
CA TYR A 616 -1.13 -3.04 6.03
C TYR A 616 -0.62 -2.51 4.68
N LEU A 617 0.67 -2.20 4.57
CA LEU A 617 1.26 -1.69 3.32
C LEU A 617 1.17 -2.71 2.18
N LEU A 618 1.37 -4.00 2.47
CA LEU A 618 1.20 -5.07 1.48
C LEU A 618 -0.27 -5.27 1.10
N TYR A 619 -1.20 -5.11 2.06
CA TYR A 619 -2.64 -5.18 1.81
C TYR A 619 -3.13 -4.08 0.87
N ILE A 620 -2.55 -2.87 0.97
CA ILE A 620 -2.85 -1.73 0.08
C ILE A 620 -1.76 -1.48 -0.97
N ARG A 621 -1.03 -2.53 -1.38
CA ARG A 621 0.08 -2.39 -2.33
C ARG A 621 -0.44 -1.80 -3.66
N PRO A 622 0.15 -0.69 -4.16
CA PRO A 622 -0.32 -0.01 -5.36
C PRO A 622 0.13 -0.75 -6.65
N GLU A 623 -0.59 -1.81 -7.03
CA GLU A 623 -0.22 -2.63 -8.20
C GLU A 623 -0.75 -2.10 -9.53
N GLY A 624 -2.07 -1.88 -9.61
CA GLY A 624 -2.74 -1.46 -10.84
C GLY A 624 -3.06 0.02 -10.89
N GLN A 625 -3.18 0.66 -9.72
CA GLN A 625 -3.48 2.07 -9.57
C GLN A 625 -2.82 2.60 -8.29
N ASP A 626 -2.70 3.93 -8.20
CA ASP A 626 -2.26 4.59 -6.98
C ASP A 626 -3.16 4.17 -5.80
N SER A 627 -2.55 3.95 -4.64
CA SER A 627 -3.24 3.68 -3.37
C SER A 627 -2.95 4.80 -2.38
N SER A 628 -3.77 4.96 -1.35
CA SER A 628 -3.49 5.95 -0.30
C SER A 628 -3.42 5.31 1.07
N PHE A 629 -2.37 5.64 1.80
CA PHE A 629 -2.27 5.35 3.22
C PHE A 629 -3.25 6.24 3.99
N SER A 630 -4.03 5.67 4.89
CA SER A 630 -4.84 6.48 5.81
C SER A 630 -4.72 5.97 7.22
N TRP A 631 -4.69 6.86 8.23
CA TRP A 631 -4.67 6.48 9.64
C TRP A 631 -6.01 5.96 10.11
N VAL A 632 -7.11 6.55 9.66
CA VAL A 632 -8.44 5.99 9.94
C VAL A 632 -8.53 4.62 9.30
N ASP A 633 -7.97 4.45 8.11
CA ASP A 633 -7.92 3.16 7.48
C ASP A 633 -6.96 2.22 8.20
N LEU A 634 -5.76 2.63 8.58
CA LEU A 634 -4.84 1.83 9.38
C LEU A 634 -5.40 1.53 10.77
N ALA A 635 -6.27 2.36 11.38
CA ALA A 635 -6.82 2.19 12.72
C ALA A 635 -8.17 1.44 12.71
N THR A 636 -9.09 1.82 11.84
CA THR A 636 -10.35 1.09 11.55
C THR A 636 -10.06 -0.23 10.84
N LYS A 637 -9.01 -0.28 10.02
CA LYS A 637 -8.37 -1.50 9.53
C LYS A 637 -7.17 -1.95 10.40
N SER A 638 -6.87 -1.30 11.54
CA SER A 638 -6.20 -1.97 12.68
C SER A 638 -7.24 -2.77 13.43
N THR A 639 -8.52 -2.45 13.23
CA THR A 639 -9.65 -3.38 13.37
C THR A 639 -9.80 -4.34 12.18
N LYS A 640 -8.94 -4.31 11.14
CA LYS A 640 -8.61 -5.47 10.27
C LYS A 640 -7.34 -6.17 10.74
N CYS A 641 -6.42 -5.52 11.45
CA CYS A 641 -5.62 -6.28 12.41
C CYS A 641 -6.53 -6.87 13.50
N ASN A 642 -7.71 -6.32 13.79
CA ASN A 642 -8.71 -7.02 14.59
C ASN A 642 -9.61 -7.95 13.78
N SER A 643 -10.01 -7.69 12.54
CA SER A 643 -10.91 -8.58 11.79
C SER A 643 -10.15 -9.67 11.06
N GLU A 644 -9.08 -9.32 10.34
CA GLU A 644 -8.20 -10.23 9.60
C GLU A 644 -7.07 -10.78 10.49
N LEU A 645 -6.34 -9.97 11.26
CA LEU A 645 -5.26 -10.50 12.12
C LEU A 645 -5.71 -11.01 13.49
N LEU A 646 -6.72 -10.44 14.18
CA LEU A 646 -7.07 -10.82 15.57
C LEU A 646 -8.27 -11.76 15.58
N ASN A 647 -9.34 -11.46 14.86
CA ASN A 647 -10.63 -12.17 14.87
C ASN A 647 -10.68 -13.29 13.81
N ASN A 648 -9.82 -13.22 12.80
CA ASN A 648 -9.66 -14.24 11.77
C ASN A 648 -8.36 -15.03 11.99
N PHE A 649 -7.21 -14.59 11.45
CA PHE A 649 -5.95 -15.35 11.50
C PHE A 649 -5.49 -15.65 12.93
N GLY A 650 -5.38 -14.63 13.78
CA GLY A 650 -4.93 -14.77 15.16
C GLY A 650 -5.92 -15.53 16.02
N ASN A 651 -7.22 -15.34 15.83
CA ASN A 651 -8.27 -16.11 16.52
C ASN A 651 -8.22 -17.57 16.10
N PHE A 652 -8.03 -17.85 14.81
CA PHE A 652 -7.90 -19.22 14.30
C PHE A 652 -6.67 -19.91 14.92
N VAL A 653 -5.49 -19.28 14.86
CA VAL A 653 -4.26 -19.82 15.43
C VAL A 653 -4.38 -19.99 16.95
N ASN A 654 -4.88 -18.96 17.66
CA ASN A 654 -5.04 -19.00 19.11
C ASN A 654 -6.04 -20.09 19.53
N ARG A 655 -7.22 -20.17 18.91
CA ARG A 655 -8.21 -21.22 19.22
C ARG A 655 -7.68 -22.61 18.94
N ALA A 656 -6.99 -22.82 17.82
CA ALA A 656 -6.41 -24.11 17.48
C ALA A 656 -5.38 -24.55 18.54
N LEU A 657 -4.45 -23.66 18.90
CA LEU A 657 -3.44 -23.94 19.92
C LEU A 657 -4.03 -24.10 21.32
N MET A 658 -5.01 -23.26 21.70
CA MET A 658 -5.72 -23.36 22.97
C MET A 658 -6.48 -24.68 23.08
N PHE A 659 -7.11 -25.16 22.00
CA PHE A 659 -7.78 -26.46 22.01
C PHE A 659 -6.79 -27.62 22.16
N ALA A 660 -5.63 -27.55 21.49
CA ALA A 660 -4.56 -28.52 21.67
C ALA A 660 -4.06 -28.55 23.12
N GLU A 661 -3.78 -27.40 23.72
CA GLU A 661 -3.33 -27.28 25.10
C GLU A 661 -4.40 -27.78 26.10
N LYS A 662 -5.62 -27.26 25.99
CA LYS A 662 -6.70 -27.49 26.96
C LYS A 662 -7.27 -28.90 26.94
N PHE A 663 -7.43 -29.48 25.75
CA PHE A 663 -8.15 -30.75 25.60
C PHE A 663 -7.23 -31.94 25.28
N PHE A 664 -5.99 -31.68 24.86
CA PHE A 664 -5.07 -32.71 24.39
C PHE A 664 -3.65 -32.59 24.96
N ASN A 665 -3.45 -31.82 26.04
CA ASN A 665 -2.14 -31.60 26.68
C ASN A 665 -1.04 -31.17 25.69
N SER A 666 -1.40 -30.34 24.72
CA SER A 666 -0.52 -29.86 23.65
C SER A 666 -0.03 -30.94 22.67
N PHE A 667 -0.68 -32.13 22.65
CA PHE A 667 -0.46 -33.14 21.63
C PHE A 667 -1.51 -33.03 20.51
N VAL A 668 -1.08 -33.24 19.26
CA VAL A 668 -2.01 -33.28 18.11
C VAL A 668 -2.87 -34.55 18.21
N PRO A 669 -4.21 -34.44 18.25
CA PRO A 669 -5.08 -35.61 18.34
C PRO A 669 -5.09 -36.42 17.03
N VAL A 670 -5.52 -37.69 17.13
CA VAL A 670 -5.73 -38.53 15.94
C VAL A 670 -6.84 -37.94 15.07
N MET A 671 -6.50 -37.54 13.85
CA MET A 671 -7.43 -36.94 12.88
C MET A 671 -8.13 -38.04 12.06
N LYS A 672 -9.46 -38.06 12.10
CA LYS A 672 -10.31 -38.92 11.24
C LYS A 672 -10.99 -38.05 10.20
N LEU A 673 -10.32 -37.84 9.08
CA LEU A 673 -10.81 -36.98 8.00
C LEU A 673 -11.89 -37.70 7.16
N THR A 674 -12.91 -36.94 6.77
CA THR A 674 -14.02 -37.35 5.92
C THR A 674 -13.74 -37.03 4.44
N GLU A 675 -14.60 -37.50 3.54
CA GLU A 675 -14.48 -37.18 2.11
C GLU A 675 -14.69 -35.69 1.82
N GLU A 676 -15.57 -35.02 2.57
CA GLU A 676 -15.81 -33.57 2.44
C GLU A 676 -14.56 -32.75 2.77
N ASP A 677 -13.76 -33.18 3.75
CA ASP A 677 -12.50 -32.53 4.10
C ASP A 677 -11.50 -32.55 2.92
N PHE A 678 -11.41 -33.68 2.20
CA PHE A 678 -10.52 -33.79 1.05
C PHE A 678 -11.01 -33.02 -0.17
N ILE A 679 -12.33 -32.90 -0.34
CA ILE A 679 -12.92 -32.01 -1.37
C ILE A 679 -12.55 -30.55 -1.09
N PHE A 680 -12.61 -30.14 0.18
CA PHE A 680 -12.20 -28.80 0.60
C PHE A 680 -10.70 -28.56 0.32
N ILE A 681 -9.82 -29.48 0.75
CA ILE A 681 -8.38 -29.38 0.51
C ILE A 681 -8.06 -29.29 -0.99
N ALA A 682 -8.66 -30.16 -1.81
CA ALA A 682 -8.44 -30.18 -3.26
C ALA A 682 -8.88 -28.85 -3.91
N ARG A 683 -9.98 -28.25 -3.44
CA ARG A 683 -10.45 -26.95 -3.91
C ARG A 683 -9.47 -25.83 -3.60
N GLU A 684 -8.98 -25.75 -2.37
CA GLU A 684 -8.02 -24.73 -1.96
C GLU A 684 -6.68 -24.88 -2.71
N MET A 685 -6.21 -26.13 -2.90
CA MET A 685 -5.00 -26.41 -3.69
C MET A 685 -5.17 -26.00 -5.17
N LYS A 686 -6.33 -26.28 -5.77
CA LYS A 686 -6.62 -25.88 -7.15
C LYS A 686 -6.65 -24.35 -7.30
N GLY A 687 -7.27 -23.65 -6.34
CA GLY A 687 -7.25 -22.19 -6.27
C GLY A 687 -5.82 -21.63 -6.20
N TYR A 688 -5.01 -22.19 -5.31
CA TYR A 688 -3.59 -21.83 -5.17
C TYR A 688 -2.79 -22.04 -6.46
N MET A 689 -2.95 -23.19 -7.11
CA MET A 689 -2.24 -23.53 -8.35
C MET A 689 -2.66 -22.62 -9.52
N TYR A 690 -3.95 -22.32 -9.61
CA TYR A 690 -4.49 -21.41 -10.62
C TYR A 690 -3.82 -20.03 -10.50
N GLU A 691 -3.84 -19.44 -9.30
CA GLU A 691 -3.27 -18.12 -9.04
C GLU A 691 -1.73 -18.10 -9.17
N ARG A 692 -1.05 -19.21 -8.88
CA ARG A 692 0.40 -19.36 -9.09
C ARG A 692 0.78 -19.34 -10.58
N ASN A 693 -0.01 -19.99 -11.43
CA ASN A 693 0.28 -20.10 -12.87
C ASN A 693 0.04 -18.79 -13.63
N GLU A 694 -0.85 -17.93 -13.13
CA GLU A 694 -1.10 -16.59 -13.66
C GLU A 694 0.00 -15.56 -13.31
N GLY A 695 1.09 -15.98 -12.66
CA GLY A 695 2.32 -15.21 -12.46
C GLY A 695 2.18 -14.05 -11.47
N ILE A 696 2.67 -14.20 -10.24
CA ILE A 696 2.75 -13.15 -9.19
C ILE A 696 1.41 -12.42 -8.89
N ARG A 697 0.29 -12.72 -9.55
CA ARG A 697 -1.05 -12.30 -9.14
C ARG A 697 -1.44 -12.88 -7.78
N PHE A 698 -0.72 -13.91 -7.32
CA PHE A 698 -0.89 -14.55 -6.02
C PHE A 698 -0.66 -13.62 -4.82
N PHE A 699 0.23 -12.62 -4.89
CA PHE A 699 0.69 -11.97 -3.65
C PHE A 699 -0.16 -10.80 -3.17
N PHE A 700 -1.01 -10.20 -4.01
CA PHE A 700 -1.47 -8.82 -3.74
C PHE A 700 -2.87 -8.45 -4.21
N ARG A 701 -3.69 -9.39 -4.72
CA ARG A 701 -5.09 -9.11 -5.04
C ARG A 701 -6.04 -9.48 -3.90
N LYS A 702 -6.43 -8.48 -3.12
CA LYS A 702 -7.81 -8.27 -2.65
C LYS A 702 -8.10 -6.77 -2.61
N SER A 703 -8.56 -6.24 -3.74
CA SER A 703 -9.33 -5.00 -3.82
C SER A 703 -10.47 -5.21 -4.78
#